data_AF-A0A1S3CC59-F1
#
_entry.id   AF-A0A1S3CC59-F1
#
_cell.length_a   1.000
_cell.length_b   1.000
_cell.length_c   1.000
_cell.angle_alpha   90.00
_cell.angle_beta   90.00
_cell.angle_gamma   90.00
#
_symmetry.space_group_name_H-M   'P 1'
#
loop_
_entity.id
_entity.type
_entity.pdbx_description
1 polymer ?
#
loop_
_entity_poly.entity_id
_entity_poly.type
_entity_poly.pdbx_seq_one_letter_code
_entity_poly.pdbx_strand_id
1 'polypeptide(L)'
;MDSDTLLDPMEMKVKELLKEFQLDYSPALHKHVEGTVSAIKKAIKLIPDDLKVTAAAAPGFIRDIGADKVEFKFRKPKSIKIGGSYAFQGIAKPDVNVDLLVSLPKECFHEKDYLNYRYHAKRFLYLCTIKKYLDSSSMFSKVEYSTLQNEARKPVLIVHPALEELKVAPGFFVRIIPTIAASYFSISKLNLKRNNIHALNQGSLLPATPKYNSSILEDMYFDDTAEMVRKPFLESKSLVETLILLKVWARQRASIYVHDCLSGFLIAVILSYLITHNIINNSMTAIQMFRVAVKFIASSDLWKRGLHFKLEPQSTISKEEKKQYKDLFPVVICNPSSNFNIAFRISQSGFAELQDEAAMALACLEKCSNGGFEEVFMTKIDFAVRYDHCIRLNLRGQDKLYASGFCMDDECWRLYEQKVHGVLSQGLTDRAKFIRVSWRNTEPGCNIENGLSAFDMHPLLVGISISSVEKAFRVVDIGPNADDKEDALKFRRFWGEKAELRRFKDGRIAESTVWETDQWTRHLILKRIVEYLFVRHLSPMSTDRIMHAVDQIDFSLLHGSRDPITFSGTLLAAYEVLSKRLRSVEDIPLKVSAVQPLDSAFRYTSVYPPEPHPLAEEKASDLRTPKTFAPSCIKPLEVMIQLEGSGNWPTDEVAIEKTKTAFLLKIGESLQNVWGMTCIASEDSVNVLVSGYAFRLQIWHERGLSLLSKESGNDLANRTSLIDKQLFIQSQHSSMISGLQARHSIYGPVVRLAKRWIASHFFSACLVEEAVELLVASIFLKPLPFHAPLSRITGFLRFLRLLSEYDWTFSPLVIDINNDLGANEEKEIADKFNMTRKDLQENPQNAIPAMFLATAYDKASEAWTKFSPKVSELKRLAAYARSSADLLTRLILQHQVDSCLWESLFRTPLTNYDAVILLHRDKLPYPQRLLFPSELNQGTHVAKGNPSKIFTPFLSPRNLKASSGNIKDRLLVNFDPLRCYIEDLQKEFSNTFNLWYDSLGGDAIGVTWGQRSSKKRGRDDEAVAEEKEPAEVLKSAGETGKGLMRSVYLLKAPRLTT
;
A
#
# COMPACT_ATOMS: atom_id res chain seq x y z
N MET A 1 29.69 -43.24 1.49
CA MET A 1 28.80 -42.72 2.53
C MET A 1 29.20 -41.28 2.72
N ASP A 2 28.67 -40.37 1.90
CA ASP A 2 28.82 -38.94 2.12
C ASP A 2 27.45 -38.43 2.53
N SER A 3 27.38 -37.97 3.77
CA SER A 3 26.22 -37.36 4.37
C SER A 3 25.95 -36.05 3.66
N ASP A 4 25.01 -36.06 2.71
CA ASP A 4 24.26 -34.88 2.31
C ASP A 4 23.63 -34.30 3.57
N THR A 5 24.33 -33.34 4.17
CA THR A 5 23.80 -32.52 5.24
C THR A 5 22.73 -31.68 4.57
N LEU A 6 21.46 -32.09 4.72
CA LEU A 6 20.29 -31.34 4.25
C LEU A 6 20.46 -29.88 4.71
N LEU A 7 20.89 -29.03 3.79
CA LEU A 7 21.01 -27.59 4.03
C LEU A 7 19.66 -27.07 4.50
N ASP A 8 19.66 -26.22 5.52
CA ASP A 8 18.47 -25.51 5.98
C ASP A 8 17.78 -24.82 4.78
N PRO A 9 16.46 -24.99 4.56
CA PRO A 9 15.74 -24.34 3.47
C PRO A 9 16.02 -22.84 3.34
N MET A 10 16.24 -22.15 4.46
CA MET A 10 16.61 -20.73 4.46
C MET A 10 17.99 -20.49 3.82
N GLU A 11 18.98 -21.32 4.12
CA GLU A 11 20.32 -21.21 3.55
C GLU A 11 20.33 -21.49 2.03
N MET A 12 19.51 -22.43 1.57
CA MET A 12 19.35 -22.68 0.12
C MET A 12 18.74 -21.47 -0.60
N LYS A 13 17.65 -20.90 -0.07
CA LYS A 13 17.04 -19.69 -0.64
C LYS A 13 17.99 -18.50 -0.65
N VAL A 14 18.75 -18.30 0.43
CA VAL A 14 19.77 -17.25 0.52
C VAL A 14 20.89 -17.45 -0.50
N LYS A 15 21.34 -18.68 -0.74
CA LYS A 15 22.33 -18.97 -1.80
C LYS A 15 21.80 -18.63 -3.19
N GLU A 16 20.55 -18.96 -3.50
CA GLU A 16 19.92 -18.59 -4.78
C GLU A 16 19.75 -17.07 -4.92
N LEU A 17 19.31 -16.38 -3.85
CA LEU A 17 19.22 -14.92 -3.81
C LEU A 17 20.59 -14.26 -4.08
N LEU A 18 21.64 -14.78 -3.47
CA LEU A 18 22.99 -14.26 -3.67
C LEU A 18 23.43 -14.42 -5.13
N LYS A 19 23.11 -15.52 -5.82
CA LYS A 19 23.39 -15.65 -7.27
C LYS A 19 22.67 -14.57 -8.09
N GLU A 20 21.45 -14.23 -7.71
CA GLU A 20 20.67 -13.20 -8.41
C GLU A 20 21.19 -11.77 -8.15
N PHE A 21 21.60 -11.46 -6.92
CA PHE A 21 21.95 -10.08 -6.52
C PHE A 21 23.44 -9.78 -6.49
N GLN A 22 24.30 -10.79 -6.37
CA GLN A 22 25.75 -10.62 -6.43
C GLN A 22 26.19 -10.33 -7.86
N LEU A 23 27.05 -9.33 -8.02
CA LEU A 23 27.66 -9.01 -9.31
C LEU A 23 28.67 -10.10 -9.70
N ASP A 24 28.62 -10.53 -10.96
CA ASP A 24 29.66 -11.40 -11.51
C ASP A 24 30.90 -10.57 -11.85
N TYR A 25 31.99 -10.77 -11.11
CA TYR A 25 33.28 -10.12 -11.33
C TYR A 25 34.09 -10.82 -12.42
N SER A 26 33.46 -11.03 -13.57
CA SER A 26 34.10 -11.65 -14.73
C SER A 26 35.29 -10.82 -15.24
N PRO A 27 36.29 -11.45 -15.88
CA PRO A 27 37.41 -10.73 -16.52
C PRO A 27 36.94 -9.68 -17.52
N ALA A 28 35.80 -9.91 -18.19
CA ALA A 28 35.19 -8.96 -19.12
C ALA A 28 34.70 -7.69 -18.42
N LEU A 29 33.98 -7.82 -17.29
CA LEU A 29 33.56 -6.67 -16.49
C LEU A 29 34.78 -5.90 -15.97
N HIS A 30 35.79 -6.60 -15.47
CA HIS A 30 37.01 -5.95 -14.98
C HIS A 30 37.70 -5.14 -16.08
N LYS A 31 37.91 -5.74 -17.26
CA LYS A 31 38.47 -5.06 -18.44
C LYS A 31 37.65 -3.82 -18.84
N HIS A 32 36.32 -3.88 -18.73
CA HIS A 32 35.45 -2.74 -19.04
C HIS A 32 35.55 -1.62 -17.99
N VAL A 33 35.58 -1.96 -16.70
CA VAL A 33 35.81 -0.99 -15.62
C VAL A 33 37.18 -0.33 -15.80
N GLU A 34 38.23 -1.11 -16.01
CA GLU A 34 39.58 -0.59 -16.26
C GLU A 34 39.65 0.28 -17.52
N GLY A 35 38.99 -0.15 -18.61
CA GLY A 35 38.89 0.61 -19.85
C GLY A 35 38.22 1.97 -19.64
N THR A 36 37.09 2.00 -18.93
CA THR A 36 36.35 3.22 -18.60
C THR A 36 37.17 4.13 -17.69
N VAL A 37 37.78 3.58 -16.63
CA VAL A 37 38.65 4.35 -15.71
C VAL A 37 39.89 4.87 -16.45
N SER A 38 40.46 4.10 -17.38
CA SER A 38 41.58 4.53 -18.22
C SER A 38 41.17 5.66 -19.16
N ALA A 39 39.98 5.60 -19.76
CA ALA A 39 39.43 6.69 -20.57
C ALA A 39 39.24 7.98 -19.74
N ILE A 40 38.68 7.87 -18.53
CA ILE A 40 38.54 9.01 -17.60
C ILE A 40 39.92 9.59 -17.26
N LYS A 41 40.90 8.75 -16.92
CA LYS A 41 42.28 9.18 -16.65
C LYS A 41 42.91 9.87 -17.86
N LYS A 42 42.67 9.38 -19.08
CA LYS A 42 43.16 10.00 -20.33
C LYS A 42 42.52 11.37 -20.54
N ALA A 43 41.21 11.50 -20.37
CA ALA A 43 40.51 12.78 -20.50
C ALA A 43 41.03 13.81 -19.48
N ILE A 44 41.23 13.41 -18.23
CA ILE A 44 41.80 14.29 -17.18
C ILE A 44 43.26 14.69 -17.51
N LYS A 45 44.05 13.81 -18.13
CA LYS A 45 45.44 14.13 -18.54
C LYS A 45 45.51 15.21 -19.63
N LEU A 46 44.47 15.37 -20.45
CA LEU A 46 44.40 16.39 -21.50
C LEU A 46 44.14 17.81 -20.95
N ILE A 47 43.75 17.93 -19.68
CA ILE A 47 43.51 19.23 -19.05
C ILE A 47 44.86 19.94 -18.85
N PRO A 48 45.04 21.17 -19.38
CA PRO A 48 46.26 21.95 -19.18
C PRO A 48 46.50 22.21 -17.69
N ASP A 49 47.75 22.06 -17.27
CA ASP A 49 48.16 22.54 -15.94
C ASP A 49 48.12 24.08 -15.94
N ASP A 50 47.77 24.67 -14.80
CA ASP A 50 47.63 26.11 -14.60
C ASP A 50 46.46 26.80 -15.33
N LEU A 51 45.49 26.04 -15.85
CA LEU A 51 44.24 26.61 -16.36
C LEU A 51 43.56 27.44 -15.25
N LYS A 52 43.30 28.72 -15.52
CA LYS A 52 42.62 29.60 -14.56
C LYS A 52 41.14 29.22 -14.46
N VAL A 53 40.72 28.73 -13.29
CA VAL A 53 39.33 28.40 -12.99
C VAL A 53 38.72 29.55 -12.16
N THR A 54 37.57 30.04 -12.60
CA THR A 54 36.85 31.16 -11.98
C THR A 54 35.39 30.79 -11.71
N ALA A 55 34.66 31.67 -11.01
CA ALA A 55 33.23 31.48 -10.73
C ALA A 55 32.37 31.31 -12.01
N ALA A 56 32.86 31.74 -13.17
CA ALA A 56 32.14 31.66 -14.45
C ALA A 56 31.80 30.22 -14.90
N ALA A 57 32.49 29.20 -14.37
CA ALA A 57 32.18 27.80 -14.71
C ALA A 57 30.88 27.28 -14.06
N ALA A 58 30.42 27.90 -12.96
CA ALA A 58 29.19 27.52 -12.27
C ALA A 58 28.59 28.72 -11.52
N PRO A 59 28.21 29.79 -12.23
CA PRO A 59 27.87 31.07 -11.61
C PRO A 59 26.67 30.98 -10.66
N GLY A 60 25.68 30.12 -10.98
CA GLY A 60 24.51 29.93 -10.14
C GLY A 60 24.83 29.24 -8.82
N PHE A 61 25.59 28.14 -8.86
CA PHE A 61 26.00 27.42 -7.65
C PHE A 61 26.82 28.31 -6.71
N ILE A 62 27.78 29.06 -7.24
CA ILE A 62 28.66 29.93 -6.44
C ILE A 62 27.87 31.04 -5.75
N ARG A 63 26.93 31.65 -6.47
CA ARG A 63 26.01 32.65 -5.92
C ARG A 63 25.17 32.05 -4.78
N ASP A 64 24.57 30.88 -5.02
CA ASP A 64 23.60 30.30 -4.09
C ASP A 64 24.25 29.72 -2.82
N ILE A 65 25.48 29.20 -2.90
CA ILE A 65 26.24 28.75 -1.73
C ILE A 65 26.93 29.90 -0.97
N GLY A 66 27.05 31.09 -1.60
CA GLY A 66 27.60 32.29 -0.96
C GLY A 66 29.11 32.28 -0.75
N ALA A 67 29.88 31.61 -1.62
CA ALA A 67 31.34 31.57 -1.50
C ALA A 67 32.00 32.82 -2.10
N ASP A 68 32.89 33.47 -1.34
CA ASP A 68 33.49 34.77 -1.69
C ASP A 68 34.82 34.67 -2.46
N LYS A 69 35.62 33.62 -2.23
CA LYS A 69 36.93 33.42 -2.86
C LYS A 69 37.06 32.04 -3.48
N VAL A 70 36.88 31.96 -4.79
CA VAL A 70 36.73 30.69 -5.50
C VAL A 70 37.70 30.50 -6.67
N GLU A 71 38.50 31.51 -7.01
CA GLU A 71 39.48 31.39 -8.09
C GLU A 71 40.66 30.51 -7.68
N PHE A 72 41.14 29.68 -8.60
CA PHE A 72 42.36 28.89 -8.45
C PHE A 72 42.94 28.51 -9.81
N LYS A 73 44.19 28.04 -9.80
CA LYS A 73 44.84 27.43 -10.97
C LYS A 73 44.65 25.93 -10.91
N PHE A 74 44.08 25.35 -11.96
CA PHE A 74 43.87 23.91 -12.04
C PHE A 74 45.21 23.17 -12.02
N ARG A 75 45.30 22.14 -11.18
CA ARG A 75 46.36 21.15 -11.19
C ARG A 75 45.73 19.77 -11.31
N LYS A 76 46.37 18.86 -12.04
CA LYS A 76 45.87 17.49 -12.19
C LYS A 76 45.78 16.77 -10.84
N PRO A 77 44.82 15.84 -10.65
CA PRO A 77 44.64 15.14 -9.38
C PRO A 77 45.90 14.42 -8.91
N LYS A 78 46.17 14.44 -7.61
CA LYS A 78 47.34 13.76 -7.01
C LYS A 78 47.26 12.25 -7.17
N SER A 79 46.06 11.69 -7.03
CA SER A 79 45.80 10.27 -7.28
C SER A 79 44.35 10.04 -7.70
N ILE A 80 44.13 8.96 -8.45
CA ILE A 80 42.82 8.50 -8.90
C ILE A 80 42.72 7.02 -8.58
N LYS A 81 41.91 6.65 -7.60
CA LYS A 81 41.79 5.29 -7.05
C LYS A 81 40.35 4.78 -7.15
N ILE A 82 40.20 3.47 -7.37
CA ILE A 82 38.88 2.84 -7.29
C ILE A 82 38.56 2.60 -5.81
N GLY A 83 37.36 2.99 -5.39
CA GLY A 83 36.86 2.84 -4.04
C GLY A 83 35.45 2.24 -4.00
N GLY A 84 34.77 2.46 -2.88
CA GLY A 84 33.40 1.96 -2.67
C GLY A 84 33.31 0.43 -2.64
N SER A 85 32.11 -0.10 -2.88
CA SER A 85 31.86 -1.54 -2.77
C SER A 85 32.54 -2.39 -3.84
N TYR A 86 32.96 -1.81 -4.97
CA TYR A 86 33.73 -2.54 -5.99
C TYR A 86 35.06 -3.05 -5.43
N ALA A 87 35.73 -2.25 -4.59
CA ALA A 87 37.10 -2.52 -4.10
C ALA A 87 37.22 -3.79 -3.23
N PHE A 88 36.10 -4.30 -2.71
CA PHE A 88 36.04 -5.52 -1.89
C PHE A 88 34.89 -6.45 -2.33
N GLN A 89 34.48 -6.34 -3.61
CA GLN A 89 33.47 -7.19 -4.24
C GLN A 89 32.05 -7.15 -3.62
N GLY A 90 31.70 -6.10 -2.88
CA GLY A 90 30.41 -5.95 -2.20
C GLY A 90 29.29 -5.24 -2.96
N ILE A 91 29.37 -5.10 -4.29
CA ILE A 91 28.28 -4.53 -5.10
C ILE A 91 27.08 -5.48 -5.11
N ALA A 92 25.88 -4.92 -4.95
CA ALA A 92 24.61 -5.63 -5.07
C ALA A 92 23.81 -5.04 -6.25
N LYS A 93 23.34 -5.89 -7.18
CA LYS A 93 22.43 -5.52 -8.28
C LYS A 93 21.10 -4.94 -7.73
N PRO A 94 20.35 -4.13 -8.51
CA PRO A 94 20.65 -3.66 -9.86
C PRO A 94 21.61 -2.47 -9.92
N ASP A 95 21.87 -1.75 -8.81
CA ASP A 95 22.77 -0.57 -8.87
C ASP A 95 24.24 -1.02 -8.99
N VAL A 96 24.75 -1.07 -10.22
CA VAL A 96 26.14 -1.38 -10.52
C VAL A 96 26.93 -0.08 -10.66
N ASN A 97 27.44 0.44 -9.55
CA ASN A 97 28.25 1.65 -9.53
C ASN A 97 29.70 1.39 -9.09
N VAL A 98 30.65 2.02 -9.77
CA VAL A 98 32.07 2.05 -9.36
C VAL A 98 32.41 3.45 -8.88
N ASP A 99 32.89 3.56 -7.64
CA ASP A 99 33.33 4.83 -7.07
C ASP A 99 34.78 5.10 -7.45
N LEU A 100 35.04 6.26 -8.04
CA LEU A 100 36.37 6.73 -8.42
C LEU A 100 36.75 7.91 -7.54
N LEU A 101 37.65 7.67 -6.59
CA LEU A 101 38.14 8.67 -5.64
C LEU A 101 39.23 9.51 -6.33
N VAL A 102 38.99 10.81 -6.46
CA VAL A 102 39.88 11.77 -7.12
C VAL A 102 40.45 12.71 -6.08
N SER A 103 41.71 12.49 -5.72
CA SER A 103 42.41 13.29 -4.73
C SER A 103 42.80 14.64 -5.32
N LEU A 104 42.13 15.70 -4.86
CA LEU A 104 42.38 17.07 -5.31
C LEU A 104 43.77 17.53 -4.81
N PRO A 105 44.53 18.36 -5.56
CA PRO A 105 45.86 18.84 -5.16
C PRO A 105 45.83 20.05 -4.22
N LYS A 106 46.86 20.21 -3.36
CA LYS A 106 46.86 21.20 -2.26
C LYS A 106 47.07 22.60 -2.82
N GLU A 107 47.77 22.67 -3.94
CA GLU A 107 48.08 23.86 -4.72
C GLU A 107 46.83 24.57 -5.24
N CYS A 108 45.69 23.87 -5.34
CA CYS A 108 44.41 24.46 -5.75
C CYS A 108 43.70 25.19 -4.59
N PHE A 109 44.13 24.98 -3.34
CA PHE A 109 43.45 25.46 -2.14
C PHE A 109 44.35 26.34 -1.27
N HIS A 110 43.73 27.32 -0.62
CA HIS A 110 44.35 28.14 0.41
C HIS A 110 44.04 27.55 1.80
N GLU A 111 44.92 27.77 2.78
CA GLU A 111 44.78 27.24 4.15
C GLU A 111 43.52 27.68 4.90
N LYS A 112 42.80 28.68 4.37
CA LYS A 112 41.56 29.27 4.90
C LYS A 112 40.33 28.94 4.05
N ASP A 113 40.43 28.00 3.13
CA ASP A 113 39.30 27.59 2.28
C ASP A 113 38.27 26.72 3.00
N TYR A 114 38.57 26.27 4.23
CA TYR A 114 37.58 25.67 5.13
C TYR A 114 36.51 26.67 5.62
N LEU A 115 36.64 27.96 5.31
CA LEU A 115 35.70 29.01 5.68
C LEU A 115 34.73 29.33 4.54
N ASN A 116 33.50 29.72 4.88
CA ASN A 116 32.52 30.34 3.97
C ASN A 116 32.33 29.58 2.65
N TYR A 117 32.21 28.26 2.71
CA TYR A 117 31.97 27.38 1.55
C TYR A 117 33.02 27.44 0.43
N ARG A 118 34.17 28.08 0.65
CA ARG A 118 35.23 28.20 -0.38
C ARG A 118 35.71 26.82 -0.83
N TYR A 119 35.87 25.88 0.09
CA TYR A 119 36.21 24.49 -0.22
C TYR A 119 35.16 23.83 -1.12
N HIS A 120 33.87 23.85 -0.72
CA HIS A 120 32.77 23.25 -1.49
C HIS A 120 32.64 23.87 -2.89
N ALA A 121 32.79 25.18 -3.00
CA ALA A 121 32.81 25.91 -4.25
C ALA A 121 33.98 25.47 -5.17
N LYS A 122 35.22 25.49 -4.66
CA LYS A 122 36.39 25.05 -5.42
C LYS A 122 36.32 23.58 -5.80
N ARG A 123 35.80 22.74 -4.90
CA ARG A 123 35.53 21.30 -5.14
C ARG A 123 34.58 21.11 -6.33
N PHE A 124 33.50 21.89 -6.42
CA PHE A 124 32.57 21.81 -7.54
C PHE A 124 33.16 22.36 -8.84
N LEU A 125 33.81 23.54 -8.79
CA LEU A 125 34.46 24.13 -9.97
C LEU A 125 35.55 23.21 -10.57
N TYR A 126 36.24 22.45 -9.71
CA TYR A 126 37.17 21.42 -10.15
C TYR A 126 36.46 20.30 -10.92
N LEU A 127 35.28 19.86 -10.46
CA LEU A 127 34.44 18.91 -11.19
C LEU A 127 33.90 19.48 -12.50
N CYS A 128 33.46 20.75 -12.55
CA CYS A 128 33.02 21.39 -13.80
C CYS A 128 34.14 21.38 -14.85
N THR A 129 35.38 21.62 -14.41
CA THR A 129 36.56 21.54 -15.28
C THR A 129 36.76 20.13 -15.81
N ILE A 130 36.67 19.10 -14.96
CA ILE A 130 36.74 17.70 -15.39
C ILE A 130 35.61 17.37 -16.38
N LYS A 131 34.37 17.75 -16.06
CA LYS A 131 33.18 17.45 -16.86
C LYS A 131 33.32 17.95 -18.29
N LYS A 132 33.79 19.19 -18.49
CA LYS A 132 34.01 19.77 -19.83
C LYS A 132 34.85 18.87 -20.75
N TYR A 133 35.88 18.24 -20.21
CA TYR A 133 36.76 17.35 -20.97
C TYR A 133 36.19 15.93 -21.13
N LEU A 134 35.39 15.47 -20.16
CA LEU A 134 34.66 14.20 -20.30
C LEU A 134 33.55 14.32 -21.36
N ASP A 135 32.78 15.40 -21.37
CA ASP A 135 31.73 15.66 -22.38
C ASP A 135 32.28 15.70 -23.81
N SER A 136 33.54 16.11 -23.95
CA SER A 136 34.22 16.19 -25.26
C SER A 136 34.73 14.83 -25.75
N SER A 137 34.65 13.77 -24.93
CA SER A 137 35.15 12.44 -25.27
C SER A 137 34.05 11.56 -25.82
N SER A 138 34.26 10.98 -27.01
CA SER A 138 33.34 10.01 -27.61
C SER A 138 33.27 8.66 -26.87
N MET A 139 34.07 8.47 -25.82
CA MET A 139 34.10 7.24 -25.01
C MET A 139 32.96 7.17 -23.99
N PHE A 140 32.23 8.27 -23.77
CA PHE A 140 31.13 8.37 -22.82
C PHE A 140 29.84 8.73 -23.55
N SER A 141 28.75 8.05 -23.20
CA SER A 141 27.41 8.35 -23.74
C SER A 141 26.82 9.57 -23.06
N LYS A 142 27.06 9.71 -21.75
CA LYS A 142 26.43 10.73 -20.91
C LYS A 142 27.28 11.02 -19.67
N VAL A 143 27.41 12.29 -19.32
CA VAL A 143 28.05 12.73 -18.06
C VAL A 143 27.12 13.69 -17.34
N GLU A 144 26.72 13.32 -16.12
CA GLU A 144 25.69 14.03 -15.36
C GLU A 144 26.20 14.46 -13.99
N TYR A 145 25.61 15.54 -13.48
CA TYR A 145 25.75 15.88 -12.07
C TYR A 145 24.79 15.05 -11.22
N SER A 146 25.24 14.74 -10.01
CA SER A 146 24.44 14.26 -8.90
C SER A 146 25.06 14.79 -7.60
N THR A 147 24.62 14.33 -6.44
CA THR A 147 25.15 14.73 -5.14
C THR A 147 25.58 13.51 -4.34
N LEU A 148 26.61 13.67 -3.52
CA LEU A 148 27.02 12.63 -2.58
C LEU A 148 26.02 12.59 -1.42
N GLN A 149 25.30 11.48 -1.25
CA GLN A 149 24.35 11.26 -0.14
C GLN A 149 23.27 12.36 -0.03
N ASN A 150 22.78 12.87 -1.17
CA ASN A 150 21.75 13.93 -1.21
C ASN A 150 22.18 15.24 -0.50
N GLU A 151 23.49 15.51 -0.43
CA GLU A 151 24.03 16.77 0.06
C GLU A 151 24.32 17.71 -1.13
N ALA A 152 23.50 18.74 -1.29
CA ALA A 152 23.62 19.78 -2.32
C ALA A 152 25.01 20.42 -2.38
N ARG A 153 25.69 20.57 -1.23
CA ARG A 153 27.06 21.13 -1.15
C ARG A 153 28.14 20.21 -1.73
N LYS A 154 27.85 18.93 -1.94
CA LYS A 154 28.81 17.93 -2.43
C LYS A 154 28.39 17.32 -3.78
N PRO A 155 28.37 18.10 -4.87
CA PRO A 155 28.15 17.55 -6.19
C PRO A 155 29.17 16.45 -6.55
N VAL A 156 28.75 15.48 -7.35
CA VAL A 156 29.59 14.41 -7.92
C VAL A 156 29.28 14.28 -9.41
N LEU A 157 30.19 13.65 -10.17
CA LEU A 157 29.93 13.31 -11.57
C LEU A 157 29.55 11.84 -11.70
N ILE A 158 28.50 11.57 -12.48
CA ILE A 158 28.11 10.25 -12.93
C ILE A 158 28.50 10.13 -14.40
N VAL A 159 29.38 9.18 -14.71
CA VAL A 159 29.90 8.94 -16.06
C VAL A 159 29.34 7.61 -16.56
N HIS A 160 28.59 7.68 -17.66
CA HIS A 160 28.05 6.53 -18.36
C HIS A 160 28.94 6.21 -19.58
N PRO A 161 29.50 5.00 -19.70
CA PRO A 161 30.32 4.63 -20.85
C PRO A 161 29.48 4.56 -22.13
N ALA A 162 30.11 4.78 -23.29
CA ALA A 162 29.43 4.77 -24.59
C ALA A 162 29.05 3.36 -25.08
N LEU A 163 29.74 2.32 -24.60
CA LEU A 163 29.50 0.93 -24.99
C LEU A 163 28.43 0.30 -24.09
N GLU A 164 27.19 0.19 -24.60
CA GLU A 164 26.10 -0.59 -23.99
C GLU A 164 26.29 -2.13 -24.10
N GLU A 165 27.42 -2.61 -24.62
CA GLU A 165 27.59 -4.00 -25.06
C GLU A 165 27.68 -5.07 -23.95
N LEU A 166 27.66 -4.70 -22.67
CA LEU A 166 27.62 -5.69 -21.58
C LEU A 166 26.19 -5.97 -21.13
N LYS A 167 25.61 -7.05 -21.66
CA LYS A 167 24.45 -7.74 -21.04
C LYS A 167 24.69 -8.12 -19.56
N VAL A 168 25.97 -8.15 -19.13
CA VAL A 168 26.42 -8.56 -17.79
C VAL A 168 26.12 -7.52 -16.71
N ALA A 169 26.03 -6.22 -17.05
CA ALA A 169 25.79 -5.14 -16.07
C ALA A 169 25.02 -3.96 -16.70
N PRO A 170 23.71 -4.12 -16.97
CA PRO A 170 22.88 -3.03 -17.48
C PRO A 170 22.84 -1.86 -16.48
N GLY A 171 22.94 -0.63 -16.98
CA GLY A 171 22.92 0.57 -16.13
C GLY A 171 24.22 0.84 -15.35
N PHE A 172 25.33 0.21 -15.74
CA PHE A 172 26.64 0.47 -15.14
C PHE A 172 27.08 1.93 -15.29
N PHE A 173 27.55 2.54 -14.20
CA PHE A 173 28.14 3.88 -14.22
C PHE A 173 29.35 4.02 -13.29
N VAL A 174 30.21 4.98 -13.60
CA VAL A 174 31.34 5.38 -12.74
C VAL A 174 30.99 6.70 -12.06
N ARG A 175 31.04 6.73 -10.72
CA ARG A 175 30.82 7.93 -9.92
C ARG A 175 32.14 8.53 -9.47
N ILE A 176 32.43 9.74 -9.92
CA ILE A 176 33.64 10.47 -9.55
C ILE A 176 33.39 11.26 -8.26
N ILE A 177 34.16 10.94 -7.22
CA ILE A 177 34.06 11.54 -5.89
C ILE A 177 35.37 12.28 -5.58
N PRO A 178 35.34 13.62 -5.47
CA PRO A 178 36.48 14.39 -4.99
C PRO A 178 36.83 14.07 -3.53
N THR A 179 38.11 13.88 -3.24
CA THR A 179 38.66 13.71 -1.88
C THR A 179 39.85 14.66 -1.66
N ILE A 180 40.20 14.95 -0.41
CA ILE A 180 41.40 15.73 -0.06
C ILE A 180 42.21 14.98 1.00
N ALA A 181 43.49 15.31 1.15
CA ALA A 181 44.33 14.65 2.16
C ALA A 181 44.01 15.18 3.58
N ALA A 182 44.13 14.31 4.58
CA ALA A 182 43.90 14.66 6.00
C ALA A 182 44.73 15.85 6.52
N SER A 183 45.85 16.19 5.87
CA SER A 183 46.73 17.30 6.23
C SER A 183 46.34 18.67 5.65
N TYR A 184 45.22 18.78 4.91
CA TYR A 184 44.84 20.02 4.22
C TYR A 184 44.42 21.12 5.18
N PHE A 185 43.53 20.77 6.11
CA PHE A 185 43.00 21.68 7.11
C PHE A 185 43.26 21.11 8.50
N SER A 186 43.42 21.99 9.50
CA SER A 186 43.65 21.53 10.87
C SER A 186 42.34 21.03 11.50
N ILE A 187 42.35 19.83 12.08
CA ILE A 187 41.20 19.23 12.77
C ILE A 187 40.67 20.15 13.87
N SER A 188 41.55 20.85 14.60
CA SER A 188 41.17 21.78 15.66
C SER A 188 40.35 22.98 15.16
N LYS A 189 40.45 23.34 13.87
CA LYS A 189 39.65 24.38 13.21
C LYS A 189 38.29 23.85 12.72
N LEU A 190 38.20 22.55 12.46
CA LEU A 190 36.98 21.86 12.03
C LEU A 190 36.28 21.12 13.19
N ASN A 191 36.58 21.46 14.45
CA ASN A 191 35.95 20.81 15.59
C ASN A 191 34.46 21.20 15.73
N LEU A 192 33.70 20.42 16.50
CA LEU A 192 32.25 20.59 16.68
C LEU A 192 31.80 21.95 17.21
N LYS A 193 32.65 22.70 17.91
CA LYS A 193 32.31 23.99 18.55
C LYS A 193 32.63 25.19 17.66
N ARG A 194 33.34 24.98 16.55
CA ARG A 194 33.75 26.06 15.66
C ARG A 194 32.63 26.41 14.70
N ASN A 195 32.38 27.71 14.57
CA ASN A 195 31.67 28.28 13.43
C ASN A 195 32.69 28.55 12.32
N ASN A 196 32.42 28.04 11.12
CA ASN A 196 33.22 28.30 9.92
C ASN A 196 32.42 28.97 8.79
N ILE A 197 31.21 29.46 9.09
CA ILE A 197 30.32 30.16 8.16
C ILE A 197 30.06 31.57 8.73
N HIS A 198 30.92 32.51 8.34
CA HIS A 198 30.91 33.89 8.82
C HIS A 198 30.03 34.83 7.97
N ALA A 199 29.59 34.37 6.80
CA ALA A 199 29.03 35.22 5.74
C ALA A 199 27.66 35.88 6.04
N LEU A 200 27.00 35.57 7.16
CA LEU A 200 25.61 35.96 7.42
C LEU A 200 25.31 36.65 8.78
N ASN A 201 26.31 36.98 9.62
CA ASN A 201 26.02 37.39 11.00
C ASN A 201 26.50 38.81 11.40
N GLN A 202 25.53 39.65 11.80
CA GLN A 202 25.70 40.94 12.50
C GLN A 202 25.50 40.82 14.04
N GLY A 203 25.56 39.61 14.63
CA GLY A 203 25.29 39.35 16.06
C GLY A 203 26.51 38.91 16.90
N SER A 204 26.43 39.04 18.23
CA SER A 204 27.55 38.91 19.19
C SER A 204 27.94 37.49 19.62
N LEU A 205 27.15 36.44 19.30
CA LEU A 205 27.47 35.02 19.56
C LEU A 205 27.27 34.18 18.30
N LEU A 206 28.34 33.56 17.80
CA LEU A 206 28.32 32.74 16.58
C LEU A 206 27.94 31.28 16.92
N PRO A 207 26.85 30.72 16.36
CA PRO A 207 26.49 29.32 16.57
C PRO A 207 27.49 28.39 15.88
N ALA A 208 27.85 27.27 16.51
CA ALA A 208 28.77 26.29 15.92
C ALA A 208 28.18 25.65 14.64
N THR A 209 29.05 25.17 13.73
CA THR A 209 28.65 24.59 12.45
C THR A 209 29.14 23.14 12.30
N PRO A 210 28.68 22.22 13.16
CA PRO A 210 29.20 20.85 13.21
C PRO A 210 28.93 20.04 11.93
N LYS A 211 27.78 20.21 11.26
CA LYS A 211 27.46 19.46 10.03
C LYS A 211 28.28 19.95 8.83
N TYR A 212 28.47 21.26 8.71
CA TYR A 212 29.37 21.85 7.73
C TYR A 212 30.81 21.36 7.94
N ASN A 213 31.27 21.33 9.19
CA ASN A 213 32.61 20.86 9.53
C ASN A 213 32.77 19.36 9.21
N SER A 214 31.78 18.53 9.58
CA SER A 214 31.74 17.10 9.24
C SER A 214 31.74 16.84 7.74
N SER A 215 31.09 17.69 6.93
CA SER A 215 31.07 17.60 5.47
C SER A 215 32.48 17.68 4.85
N ILE A 216 33.34 18.58 5.37
CA ILE A 216 34.75 18.72 4.97
C ILE A 216 35.58 17.56 5.52
N LEU A 217 35.40 17.22 6.80
CA LEU A 217 36.12 16.11 7.44
C LEU A 217 35.88 14.78 6.72
N GLU A 218 34.66 14.56 6.21
CA GLU A 218 34.34 13.37 5.41
C GLU A 218 35.21 13.26 4.16
N ASP A 219 35.46 14.36 3.43
CA ASP A 219 36.33 14.33 2.24
C ASP A 219 37.82 14.26 2.59
N MET A 220 38.22 14.72 3.78
CA MET A 220 39.59 14.63 4.31
C MET A 220 39.97 13.21 4.75
N TYR A 221 39.02 12.49 5.34
CA TYR A 221 39.23 11.16 5.92
C TYR A 221 38.51 10.07 5.11
N PHE A 222 38.12 10.37 3.86
CA PHE A 222 37.39 9.42 3.01
C PHE A 222 38.24 8.18 2.73
N ASP A 223 39.49 8.37 2.32
CA ASP A 223 40.44 7.28 2.03
C ASP A 223 40.70 6.43 3.28
N ASP A 224 40.89 7.05 4.44
CA ASP A 224 41.11 6.35 5.72
C ASP A 224 39.89 5.51 6.11
N THR A 225 38.69 6.08 5.97
CA THR A 225 37.44 5.36 6.27
C THR A 225 37.21 4.22 5.28
N ALA A 226 37.51 4.45 3.99
CA ALA A 226 37.40 3.43 2.96
C ALA A 226 38.35 2.25 3.22
N GLU A 227 39.58 2.52 3.64
CA GLU A 227 40.57 1.49 3.97
C GLU A 227 40.17 0.70 5.23
N MET A 228 39.71 1.39 6.28
CA MET A 228 39.15 0.78 7.49
C MET A 228 38.01 -0.19 7.15
N VAL A 229 37.10 0.22 6.25
CA VAL A 229 36.01 -0.65 5.80
C VAL A 229 36.54 -1.79 4.96
N ARG A 230 37.44 -1.54 4.00
CA ARG A 230 37.93 -2.52 3.03
C ARG A 230 38.62 -3.72 3.68
N LYS A 231 39.44 -3.50 4.72
CA LYS A 231 40.29 -4.54 5.31
C LYS A 231 39.51 -5.78 5.79
N PRO A 232 38.47 -5.68 6.65
CA PRO A 232 37.70 -6.85 7.07
C PRO A 232 36.99 -7.62 5.94
N PHE A 233 36.58 -6.93 4.87
CA PHE A 233 35.83 -7.56 3.77
C PHE A 233 36.71 -8.37 2.81
N LEU A 234 38.01 -8.07 2.73
CA LEU A 234 38.94 -8.90 1.94
C LEU A 234 39.22 -10.26 2.58
N GLU A 235 39.07 -10.35 3.90
CA GLU A 235 39.40 -11.55 4.67
C GLU A 235 38.21 -12.51 4.83
N SER A 236 36.99 -12.06 4.52
CA SER A 236 35.76 -12.81 4.82
C SER A 236 34.72 -12.72 3.71
N LYS A 237 34.55 -13.83 2.97
CA LYS A 237 33.52 -13.97 1.93
C LYS A 237 32.11 -13.85 2.51
N SER A 238 31.85 -14.50 3.65
CA SER A 238 30.53 -14.47 4.31
C SER A 238 30.16 -13.06 4.78
N LEU A 239 31.14 -12.22 5.11
CA LEU A 239 30.90 -10.81 5.42
C LEU A 239 30.45 -10.02 4.18
N VAL A 240 31.05 -10.27 3.01
CA VAL A 240 30.62 -9.69 1.72
C VAL A 240 29.20 -10.11 1.38
N GLU A 241 28.88 -11.40 1.50
CA GLU A 241 27.54 -11.94 1.27
C GLU A 241 26.52 -11.29 2.23
N THR A 242 26.87 -11.14 3.51
CA THR A 242 26.02 -10.45 4.51
C THR A 242 25.75 -8.99 4.15
N LEU A 243 26.76 -8.27 3.64
CA LEU A 243 26.58 -6.90 3.18
C LEU A 243 25.60 -6.83 2.00
N ILE A 244 25.67 -7.79 1.07
CA ILE A 244 24.72 -7.89 -0.04
C ILE A 244 23.30 -8.10 0.51
N LEU A 245 23.12 -9.02 1.45
CA LEU A 245 21.81 -9.28 2.09
C LEU A 245 21.25 -8.04 2.80
N LEU A 246 22.07 -7.31 3.57
CA LEU A 246 21.63 -6.08 4.23
C LEU A 246 21.30 -4.96 3.23
N LYS A 247 22.03 -4.88 2.10
CA LYS A 247 21.70 -3.93 1.03
C LYS A 247 20.39 -4.29 0.34
N VAL A 248 20.16 -5.57 0.06
CA VAL A 248 18.88 -6.06 -0.51
C VAL A 248 17.74 -5.71 0.45
N TRP A 249 17.85 -6.11 1.72
CA TRP A 249 16.85 -5.78 2.76
C TRP A 249 16.58 -4.28 2.84
N ALA A 250 17.62 -3.45 2.96
CA ALA A 250 17.45 -2.01 3.06
C ALA A 250 16.78 -1.43 1.81
N ARG A 251 17.16 -1.84 0.60
CA ARG A 251 16.54 -1.37 -0.66
C ARG A 251 15.08 -1.76 -0.78
N GLN A 252 14.68 -2.90 -0.21
CA GLN A 252 13.27 -3.29 -0.12
C GLN A 252 12.47 -2.45 0.88
N ARG A 253 13.11 -1.53 1.61
CA ARG A 253 12.50 -0.66 2.63
C ARG A 253 12.79 0.81 2.30
N ALA A 254 11.91 1.44 1.53
CA ALA A 254 12.14 2.81 1.05
C ALA A 254 12.27 3.87 2.17
N SER A 255 11.72 3.60 3.36
CA SER A 255 11.79 4.46 4.55
C SER A 255 13.19 4.57 5.14
N ILE A 256 13.99 3.49 5.07
CA ILE A 256 15.31 3.39 5.70
C ILE A 256 16.46 3.49 4.70
N TYR A 257 16.24 3.16 3.41
CA TYR A 257 17.23 3.37 2.35
C TYR A 257 17.05 4.75 1.71
N VAL A 258 17.48 5.76 2.48
CA VAL A 258 17.34 7.18 2.19
C VAL A 258 18.46 7.96 2.88
N HIS A 259 18.72 9.17 2.41
CA HIS A 259 19.92 9.95 2.75
C HIS A 259 20.10 10.26 4.25
N ASP A 260 19.03 10.33 5.03
CA ASP A 260 19.07 10.61 6.47
C ASP A 260 18.91 9.35 7.33
N CYS A 261 19.15 8.17 6.74
CA CYS A 261 19.13 6.88 7.43
C CYS A 261 20.28 5.97 6.96
N LEU A 262 20.00 4.84 6.28
CA LEU A 262 21.03 3.91 5.82
C LEU A 262 21.43 4.20 4.38
N SER A 263 22.74 4.11 4.13
CA SER A 263 23.32 3.98 2.80
C SER A 263 24.13 2.70 2.71
N GLY A 264 24.42 2.23 1.49
CA GLY A 264 25.27 1.05 1.30
C GLY A 264 26.65 1.17 1.95
N PHE A 265 27.16 2.39 2.10
CA PHE A 265 28.40 2.69 2.81
C PHE A 265 28.24 2.57 4.33
N LEU A 266 27.19 3.16 4.91
CA LEU A 266 26.94 3.07 6.36
C LEU A 266 26.70 1.62 6.81
N ILE A 267 26.03 0.80 6.00
CA ILE A 267 25.87 -0.63 6.28
C ILE A 267 27.25 -1.31 6.36
N ALA A 268 28.16 -1.01 5.42
CA ALA A 268 29.51 -1.57 5.46
C ALA A 268 30.30 -1.10 6.69
N VAL A 269 30.18 0.18 7.07
CA VAL A 269 30.80 0.72 8.29
C VAL A 269 30.28 0.00 9.54
N ILE A 270 28.96 -0.21 9.66
CA ILE A 270 28.36 -0.94 10.79
C ILE A 270 28.88 -2.37 10.83
N LEU A 271 28.90 -3.09 9.71
CA LEU A 271 29.44 -4.45 9.66
C LEU A 271 30.93 -4.51 10.03
N SER A 272 31.76 -3.58 9.53
CA SER A 272 33.15 -3.45 9.92
C SER A 272 33.31 -3.21 11.43
N TYR A 273 32.41 -2.45 12.05
CA TYR A 273 32.39 -2.26 13.51
C TYR A 273 32.10 -3.58 14.23
N LEU A 274 31.08 -4.32 13.80
CA LEU A 274 30.63 -5.56 14.43
C LEU A 274 31.72 -6.65 14.39
N ILE A 275 32.39 -6.84 13.24
CA ILE A 275 33.45 -7.83 13.10
C ILE A 275 34.69 -7.45 13.93
N THR A 276 35.08 -6.16 13.94
CA THR A 276 36.25 -5.68 14.70
C THR A 276 36.06 -5.82 16.23
N HIS A 277 34.81 -5.81 16.70
CA HIS A 277 34.45 -5.98 18.10
C HIS A 277 34.04 -7.43 18.45
N ASN A 278 34.21 -8.39 17.53
CA ASN A 278 33.84 -9.80 17.71
C ASN A 278 32.35 -10.01 18.05
N ILE A 279 31.48 -9.08 17.65
CA ILE A 279 30.01 -9.25 17.79
C ILE A 279 29.51 -10.22 16.72
N ILE A 280 30.08 -10.12 15.52
CA ILE A 280 30.02 -11.17 14.49
C ILE A 280 31.41 -11.79 14.36
N ASN A 281 31.49 -13.03 13.89
CA ASN A 281 32.75 -13.75 13.71
C ASN A 281 32.75 -14.51 12.38
N ASN A 282 33.95 -14.85 11.87
CA ASN A 282 34.12 -15.49 10.56
C ASN A 282 33.63 -16.95 10.51
N SER A 283 33.21 -17.56 11.61
CA SER A 283 32.62 -18.91 11.62
C SER A 283 31.10 -18.91 11.35
N MET A 284 30.46 -17.74 11.41
CA MET A 284 29.02 -17.60 11.18
C MET A 284 28.69 -17.63 9.68
N THR A 285 27.54 -18.20 9.33
CA THR A 285 27.00 -18.09 7.97
C THR A 285 26.46 -16.68 7.69
N ALA A 286 26.30 -16.32 6.41
CA ALA A 286 25.86 -14.97 6.03
C ALA A 286 24.49 -14.61 6.65
N ILE A 287 23.56 -15.56 6.75
CA ILE A 287 22.24 -15.33 7.36
C ILE A 287 22.32 -15.16 8.89
N GLN A 288 23.23 -15.87 9.55
CA GLN A 288 23.48 -15.69 10.99
C GLN A 288 24.08 -14.32 11.27
N MET A 289 25.06 -13.88 10.47
CA MET A 289 25.64 -12.54 10.56
C MET A 289 24.58 -11.46 10.30
N PHE A 290 23.71 -11.66 9.30
CA PHE A 290 22.57 -10.79 9.02
C PHE A 290 21.65 -10.66 10.24
N ARG A 291 21.24 -11.79 10.85
CA ARG A 291 20.35 -11.79 12.03
C ARG A 291 20.99 -11.04 13.21
N VAL A 292 22.28 -11.22 13.46
CA VAL A 292 23.00 -10.50 14.52
C VAL A 292 23.11 -9.01 14.21
N ALA A 293 23.40 -8.62 12.96
CA ALA A 293 23.47 -7.23 12.56
C ALA A 293 22.11 -6.51 12.71
N VAL A 294 21.02 -7.13 12.27
CA VAL A 294 19.66 -6.59 12.42
C VAL A 294 19.27 -6.50 13.90
N LYS A 295 19.58 -7.52 14.71
CA LYS A 295 19.35 -7.48 16.18
C LYS A 295 20.13 -6.35 16.85
N PHE A 296 21.38 -6.15 16.44
CA PHE A 296 22.19 -5.05 16.93
C PHE A 296 21.58 -3.69 16.60
N ILE A 297 21.08 -3.50 15.37
CA ILE A 297 20.40 -2.27 14.96
C ILE A 297 19.12 -2.06 15.79
N ALA A 298 18.31 -3.09 15.97
CA ALA A 298 17.01 -3.00 16.63
C ALA A 298 17.09 -2.54 18.09
N SER A 299 18.03 -3.08 18.89
CA SER A 299 17.94 -2.93 20.35
C SER A 299 19.26 -2.78 21.12
N SER A 300 20.41 -2.64 20.45
CA SER A 300 21.71 -2.55 21.15
C SER A 300 21.84 -1.27 21.99
N ASP A 301 22.17 -1.43 23.28
CA ASP A 301 22.48 -0.29 24.15
C ASP A 301 23.76 0.47 23.76
N LEU A 302 24.59 -0.11 22.87
CA LEU A 302 25.81 0.56 22.39
C LEU A 302 25.50 1.82 21.59
N TRP A 303 24.33 1.90 20.95
CA TRP A 303 23.86 3.13 20.30
C TRP A 303 23.77 4.31 21.28
N LYS A 304 23.33 4.07 22.52
CA LYS A 304 23.28 5.09 23.57
C LYS A 304 24.67 5.63 23.93
N ARG A 305 25.74 4.88 23.68
CA ARG A 305 27.14 5.27 23.97
C ARG A 305 27.87 5.84 22.76
N GLY A 306 27.34 5.64 21.56
CA GLY A 306 28.02 5.91 20.29
C GLY A 306 28.99 4.77 19.91
N LEU A 307 29.10 4.47 18.62
CA LEU A 307 29.97 3.44 18.09
C LEU A 307 31.36 4.02 17.84
N HIS A 308 32.35 3.54 18.59
CA HIS A 308 33.72 4.01 18.52
C HIS A 308 34.63 2.85 18.13
N PHE A 309 35.31 2.97 16.99
CA PHE A 309 36.32 1.99 16.60
C PHE A 309 37.49 2.02 17.58
N LYS A 310 38.19 0.88 17.76
CA LYS A 310 39.36 0.81 18.64
C LYS A 310 40.41 1.78 18.10
N LEU A 311 40.67 2.83 18.89
CA LEU A 311 41.68 3.84 18.63
C LEU A 311 43.07 3.22 18.79
N GLU A 312 44.05 3.71 18.03
CA GLU A 312 45.45 3.49 18.39
C GLU A 312 45.69 3.98 19.84
N PRO A 313 46.59 3.34 20.61
CA PRO A 313 46.70 3.50 22.07
C PRO A 313 46.93 4.92 22.61
N GLN A 314 47.08 5.94 21.75
CA GLN A 314 47.39 7.32 22.13
C GLN A 314 46.22 8.32 22.07
N SER A 315 44.99 7.91 21.73
CA SER A 315 43.85 8.85 21.72
C SER A 315 42.64 8.28 22.47
N THR A 316 42.39 8.79 23.68
CA THR A 316 41.17 8.50 24.44
C THR A 316 40.21 9.68 24.32
N ILE A 317 39.03 9.47 23.74
CA ILE A 317 37.99 10.50 23.70
C ILE A 317 37.49 10.76 25.12
N SER A 318 37.48 12.03 25.53
CA SER A 318 36.98 12.45 26.84
C SER A 318 35.49 12.13 27.02
N LYS A 319 35.02 12.00 28.27
CA LYS A 319 33.59 11.77 28.54
C LYS A 319 32.75 12.97 28.08
N GLU A 320 33.33 14.16 28.16
CA GLU A 320 32.75 15.44 27.80
C GLU A 320 32.53 15.55 26.28
N GLU A 321 33.49 15.12 25.47
CA GLU A 321 33.35 15.07 24.01
C GLU A 321 32.31 14.05 23.57
N LYS A 322 32.28 12.87 24.19
CA LYS A 322 31.23 11.87 23.93
C LYS A 322 29.83 12.40 24.22
N LYS A 323 29.69 13.23 25.26
CA LYS A 323 28.42 13.89 25.60
C LYS A 323 28.04 14.93 24.53
N GLN A 324 28.99 15.78 24.12
CA GLN A 324 28.78 16.80 23.09
C GLN A 324 28.32 16.21 21.75
N TYR A 325 28.91 15.08 21.32
CA TYR A 325 28.46 14.40 20.09
C TYR A 325 27.00 13.95 20.16
N LYS A 326 26.53 13.50 21.31
CA LYS A 326 25.14 13.05 21.51
C LYS A 326 24.15 14.21 21.60
N ASP A 327 24.59 15.32 22.18
CA ASP A 327 23.76 16.53 22.26
C ASP A 327 23.53 17.13 20.85
N LEU A 328 24.45 16.89 19.90
CA LEU A 328 24.38 17.41 18.53
C LEU A 328 23.82 16.41 17.50
N PHE A 329 24.02 15.11 17.70
CA PHE A 329 23.66 14.08 16.72
C PHE A 329 22.90 12.92 17.37
N PRO A 330 21.84 12.41 16.72
CA PRO A 330 21.06 11.29 17.23
C PRO A 330 21.85 9.97 17.18
N VAL A 331 22.73 9.83 16.18
CA VAL A 331 23.58 8.66 15.98
C VAL A 331 25.03 9.10 15.83
N VAL A 332 25.91 8.41 16.55
CA VAL A 332 27.34 8.70 16.59
C VAL A 332 28.11 7.45 16.19
N ILE A 333 28.82 7.54 15.05
CA ILE A 333 29.78 6.52 14.59
C ILE A 333 31.09 7.24 14.31
N CYS A 334 32.07 7.10 15.20
CA CYS A 334 33.33 7.84 15.14
C CYS A 334 34.37 7.10 14.31
N ASN A 335 34.99 7.81 13.36
CA ASN A 335 36.17 7.30 12.65
C ASN A 335 37.35 7.13 13.64
N PRO A 336 38.12 6.02 13.56
CA PRO A 336 39.28 5.78 14.44
C PRO A 336 40.41 6.82 14.34
N SER A 337 40.62 7.48 13.20
CA SER A 337 41.76 8.37 12.95
C SER A 337 41.56 9.80 13.48
N SER A 338 40.32 10.31 13.51
CA SER A 338 40.05 11.72 13.83
C SER A 338 38.78 11.96 14.64
N ASN A 339 38.14 10.89 15.11
CA ASN A 339 36.95 10.93 15.97
C ASN A 339 35.80 11.79 15.44
N PHE A 340 35.73 12.06 14.12
CA PHE A 340 34.56 12.71 13.52
C PHE A 340 33.41 11.72 13.33
N ASN A 341 32.19 12.23 13.40
CA ASN A 341 30.98 11.41 13.23
C ASN A 341 30.70 11.13 11.75
N ILE A 342 30.81 9.88 11.32
CA ILE A 342 30.47 9.40 9.97
C ILE A 342 28.94 9.41 9.76
N ALA A 343 28.16 9.24 10.84
CA ALA A 343 26.70 9.17 10.81
C ALA A 343 26.02 10.55 10.97
N PHE A 344 26.73 11.66 10.73
CA PHE A 344 26.24 13.02 11.03
C PHE A 344 24.98 13.45 10.26
N ARG A 345 24.62 12.71 9.19
CA ARG A 345 23.39 12.94 8.40
C ARG A 345 22.17 12.15 8.91
N ILE A 346 22.36 11.15 9.76
CA ILE A 346 21.24 10.34 10.26
C ILE A 346 20.34 11.23 11.12
N SER A 347 19.04 11.22 10.83
CA SER A 347 18.04 11.94 11.63
C SER A 347 17.49 11.07 12.76
N GLN A 348 16.92 11.70 13.79
CA GLN A 348 16.30 10.98 14.90
C GLN A 348 15.11 10.14 14.41
N SER A 349 14.30 10.66 13.49
CA SER A 349 13.15 9.94 12.92
C SER A 349 13.60 8.79 12.01
N GLY A 350 14.62 9.00 11.19
CA GLY A 350 15.20 7.95 10.34
C GLY A 350 15.78 6.80 11.15
N PHE A 351 16.51 7.10 12.22
CA PHE A 351 17.05 6.06 13.10
C PHE A 351 15.95 5.31 13.87
N ALA A 352 14.93 5.99 14.39
CA ALA A 352 13.82 5.34 15.07
C ALA A 352 13.05 4.37 14.16
N GLU A 353 12.80 4.75 12.91
CA GLU A 353 12.19 3.85 11.91
C GLU A 353 13.12 2.69 11.55
N LEU A 354 14.43 2.91 11.47
CA LEU A 354 15.39 1.82 11.26
C LEU A 354 15.34 0.78 12.38
N GLN A 355 15.21 1.21 13.63
CA GLN A 355 15.09 0.29 14.76
C GLN A 355 13.79 -0.52 14.71
N ASP A 356 12.66 0.12 14.35
CA ASP A 356 11.35 -0.53 14.19
C ASP A 356 11.38 -1.53 13.02
N GLU A 357 11.92 -1.16 11.86
CA GLU A 357 12.09 -2.05 10.70
C GLU A 357 13.01 -3.23 11.01
N ALA A 358 14.10 -3.01 11.74
CA ALA A 358 14.98 -4.09 12.18
C ALA A 358 14.27 -5.05 13.15
N ALA A 359 13.46 -4.53 14.08
CA ALA A 359 12.65 -5.35 14.97
C ALA A 359 11.57 -6.15 14.20
N MET A 360 10.95 -5.55 13.18
CA MET A 360 10.00 -6.27 12.30
C MET A 360 10.69 -7.36 11.49
N ALA A 361 11.88 -7.10 10.94
CA ALA A 361 12.64 -8.12 10.22
C ALA A 361 12.97 -9.31 11.13
N LEU A 362 13.35 -9.08 12.40
CA LEU A 362 13.51 -10.15 13.38
C LEU A 362 12.22 -10.92 13.64
N ALA A 363 11.10 -10.23 13.79
CA ALA A 363 9.80 -10.86 13.98
C ALA A 363 9.40 -11.72 12.77
N CYS A 364 9.71 -11.30 11.54
CA CYS A 364 9.52 -12.11 10.34
C CYS A 364 10.37 -13.38 10.39
N LEU A 365 11.66 -13.27 10.73
CA LEU A 365 12.56 -14.43 10.83
C LEU A 365 12.10 -15.45 11.90
N GLU A 366 11.32 -15.01 12.90
CA GLU A 366 10.86 -15.86 14.00
C GLU A 366 9.45 -16.43 13.80
N LYS A 367 8.54 -15.67 13.16
CA LYS A 367 7.10 -16.00 13.11
C LYS A 367 6.60 -16.44 11.74
N CYS A 368 7.27 -16.05 10.65
CA CYS A 368 6.83 -16.40 9.31
C CYS A 368 7.27 -17.81 8.92
N SER A 369 6.54 -18.44 8.00
CA SER A 369 6.92 -19.73 7.43
C SER A 369 8.25 -19.61 6.67
N ASN A 370 8.98 -20.72 6.54
CA ASN A 370 10.28 -20.77 5.86
C ASN A 370 11.30 -19.72 6.36
N GLY A 371 11.25 -19.36 7.65
CA GLY A 371 12.17 -18.40 8.26
C GLY A 371 12.03 -16.96 7.76
N GLY A 372 10.87 -16.57 7.20
CA GLY A 372 10.58 -15.19 6.81
C GLY A 372 11.33 -14.65 5.60
N PHE A 373 11.84 -15.54 4.73
CA PHE A 373 12.64 -15.16 3.57
C PHE A 373 11.91 -14.19 2.63
N GLU A 374 10.67 -14.49 2.27
CA GLU A 374 9.88 -13.70 1.32
C GLU A 374 9.58 -12.32 1.90
N GLU A 375 9.25 -12.25 3.18
CA GLU A 375 8.92 -11.03 3.89
C GLU A 375 10.13 -10.11 4.03
N VAL A 376 11.32 -10.66 4.31
CA VAL A 376 12.54 -9.87 4.54
C VAL A 376 13.20 -9.44 3.23
N PHE A 377 13.32 -10.31 2.23
CA PHE A 377 14.16 -10.07 1.04
C PHE A 377 13.38 -9.84 -0.26
N MET A 378 12.16 -10.37 -0.38
CA MET A 378 11.39 -10.32 -1.63
C MET A 378 10.28 -9.25 -1.60
N THR A 379 9.68 -9.04 -0.44
CA THR A 379 8.56 -8.10 -0.28
C THR A 379 9.04 -6.65 -0.27
N LYS A 380 8.62 -5.89 -1.27
CA LYS A 380 8.94 -4.46 -1.40
C LYS A 380 7.99 -3.59 -0.57
N ILE A 381 8.56 -2.81 0.34
CA ILE A 381 7.87 -1.80 1.16
C ILE A 381 8.31 -0.42 0.68
N ASP A 382 7.55 0.14 -0.26
CA ASP A 382 7.71 1.53 -0.66
C ASP A 382 6.93 2.48 0.27
N PHE A 383 7.14 3.78 0.02
CA PHE A 383 6.57 4.85 0.80
C PHE A 383 5.03 4.80 0.86
N ALA A 384 4.36 4.47 -0.24
CA ALA A 384 2.89 4.47 -0.30
C ALA A 384 2.25 3.36 0.54
N VAL A 385 2.92 2.20 0.64
CA VAL A 385 2.43 1.06 1.46
C VAL A 385 2.81 1.16 2.93
N ARG A 386 3.90 1.89 3.24
CA ARG A 386 4.45 1.95 4.60
C ARG A 386 3.61 2.77 5.57
N TYR A 387 3.05 3.89 5.11
CA TYR A 387 2.39 4.88 5.96
C TYR A 387 0.86 4.83 5.81
N ASP A 388 0.15 5.18 6.88
CA ASP A 388 -1.32 5.22 6.90
C ASP A 388 -1.86 6.50 6.25
N HIS A 389 -1.12 7.61 6.43
CA HIS A 389 -1.39 8.88 5.76
C HIS A 389 -0.17 9.31 4.96
N CYS A 390 -0.34 9.44 3.65
CA CYS A 390 0.66 9.99 2.74
C CYS A 390 0.21 11.39 2.28
N ILE A 391 1.12 12.35 2.37
CA ILE A 391 0.88 13.75 2.07
C ILE A 391 2.02 14.28 1.20
N ARG A 392 1.67 15.09 0.21
CA ARG A 392 2.59 15.68 -0.74
C ARG A 392 2.47 17.21 -0.68
N LEU A 393 3.60 17.88 -0.46
CA LEU A 393 3.69 19.33 -0.40
C LEU A 393 4.37 19.86 -1.66
N ASN A 394 3.64 20.66 -2.44
CA ASN A 394 4.17 21.29 -3.64
C ASN A 394 4.81 22.65 -3.32
N LEU A 395 6.14 22.63 -3.27
CA LEU A 395 6.96 23.75 -2.85
C LEU A 395 7.60 24.51 -4.01
N ARG A 396 7.29 24.13 -5.26
CA ARG A 396 7.84 24.75 -6.46
C ARG A 396 7.55 26.25 -6.51
N GLY A 397 8.58 27.03 -6.82
CA GLY A 397 8.51 28.47 -7.05
C GLY A 397 8.24 29.31 -5.79
N GLN A 398 8.58 28.82 -4.60
CA GLN A 398 8.45 29.60 -3.37
C GLN A 398 9.77 30.23 -2.94
N ASP A 399 9.93 31.52 -3.25
CA ASP A 399 11.13 32.30 -2.89
C ASP A 399 11.38 32.40 -1.37
N LYS A 400 10.32 32.28 -0.56
CA LYS A 400 10.44 32.30 0.91
C LYS A 400 11.13 31.06 1.50
N LEU A 401 11.23 29.94 0.76
CA LEU A 401 11.89 28.72 1.24
C LEU A 401 13.39 28.91 1.45
N TYR A 402 14.02 29.71 0.59
CA TYR A 402 15.46 30.00 0.60
C TYR A 402 15.75 31.45 0.97
N ALA A 403 14.80 32.17 1.60
CA ALA A 403 15.00 33.55 2.04
C ALA A 403 16.17 33.72 3.03
N SER A 404 16.45 32.69 3.83
CA SER A 404 17.61 32.65 4.76
C SER A 404 18.90 32.15 4.09
N GLY A 405 18.89 31.92 2.77
CA GLY A 405 19.97 31.27 2.02
C GLY A 405 19.77 29.76 1.85
N PHE A 406 20.52 29.17 0.91
CA PHE A 406 20.44 27.73 0.60
C PHE A 406 21.28 26.85 1.53
N CYS A 407 22.38 27.38 2.04
CA CYS A 407 23.36 26.64 2.82
C CYS A 407 23.75 27.44 4.07
N MET A 408 23.46 26.86 5.24
CA MET A 408 24.02 27.23 6.54
C MET A 408 24.76 25.99 7.10
N ASP A 409 24.74 25.76 8.42
CA ASP A 409 25.22 24.47 8.94
C ASP A 409 24.44 23.29 8.32
N ASP A 410 23.12 23.42 8.29
CA ASP A 410 22.21 22.60 7.49
C ASP A 410 21.84 23.27 6.17
N GLU A 411 21.46 22.45 5.20
CA GLU A 411 20.90 22.90 3.93
C GLU A 411 19.42 23.30 4.12
N CYS A 412 18.93 24.27 3.34
CA CYS A 412 17.58 24.82 3.52
C CYS A 412 16.49 23.74 3.46
N TRP A 413 16.63 22.72 2.60
CA TRP A 413 15.68 21.62 2.52
C TRP A 413 15.66 20.77 3.80
N ARG A 414 16.82 20.49 4.40
CA ARG A 414 16.91 19.71 5.66
C ARG A 414 16.29 20.49 6.82
N LEU A 415 16.53 21.80 6.88
CA LEU A 415 15.88 22.68 7.86
C LEU A 415 14.36 22.70 7.67
N TYR A 416 13.89 22.71 6.43
CA TYR A 416 12.46 22.69 6.14
C TYR A 416 11.82 21.34 6.50
N GLU A 417 12.48 20.22 6.21
CA GLU A 417 12.05 18.89 6.68
C GLU A 417 11.93 18.84 8.20
N GLN A 418 12.94 19.33 8.92
CA GLN A 418 12.93 19.41 10.38
C GLN A 418 11.80 20.32 10.89
N LYS A 419 11.56 21.45 10.22
CA LYS A 419 10.45 22.36 10.56
C LYS A 419 9.10 21.67 10.39
N VAL A 420 8.87 21.00 9.26
CA VAL A 420 7.64 20.27 8.97
C VAL A 420 7.46 19.12 9.97
N HIS A 421 8.51 18.33 10.21
CA HIS A 421 8.51 17.26 11.20
C HIS A 421 8.17 17.80 12.59
N GLY A 422 8.84 18.86 13.05
CA GLY A 422 8.61 19.47 14.36
C GLY A 422 7.19 19.98 14.56
N VAL A 423 6.62 20.67 13.56
CA VAL A 423 5.22 21.14 13.57
C VAL A 423 4.26 19.96 13.68
N LEU A 424 4.48 18.90 12.90
CA LEU A 424 3.62 17.71 12.93
C LEU A 424 3.77 16.92 14.24
N SER A 425 4.99 16.74 14.74
CA SER A 425 5.22 16.07 16.03
C SER A 425 4.54 16.81 17.17
N GLN A 426 4.62 18.15 17.19
CA GLN A 426 3.97 18.97 18.21
C GLN A 426 2.44 18.95 18.08
N GLY A 427 1.90 18.96 16.86
CA GLY A 427 0.46 19.01 16.64
C GLY A 427 -0.27 17.66 16.68
N LEU A 428 0.38 16.58 16.27
CA LEU A 428 -0.21 15.23 16.24
C LEU A 428 0.03 14.44 17.52
N THR A 429 1.08 14.75 18.27
CA THR A 429 1.40 14.12 19.57
C THR A 429 1.25 12.60 19.54
N ASP A 430 0.33 12.02 20.32
CA ASP A 430 0.10 10.59 20.44
C ASP A 430 -0.81 10.00 19.34
N ARG A 431 -1.34 10.82 18.43
CA ARG A 431 -2.07 10.37 17.23
C ARG A 431 -1.14 9.65 16.25
N ALA A 432 0.11 10.05 16.18
CA ALA A 432 1.13 9.48 15.29
C ALA A 432 2.14 8.62 16.06
N LYS A 433 2.44 7.42 15.54
CA LYS A 433 3.53 6.55 16.01
C LYS A 433 4.85 7.03 15.39
N PHE A 434 4.87 7.25 14.08
CA PHE A 434 6.02 7.74 13.32
C PHE A 434 5.59 8.83 12.34
N ILE A 435 6.46 9.82 12.16
CA ILE A 435 6.31 10.89 11.17
C ILE A 435 7.60 10.92 10.37
N ARG A 436 7.50 10.61 9.09
CA ARG A 436 8.59 10.71 8.13
C ARG A 436 8.39 11.92 7.25
N VAL A 437 9.40 12.77 7.16
CA VAL A 437 9.43 13.90 6.24
C VAL A 437 10.67 13.74 5.39
N SER A 438 10.49 13.59 4.07
CA SER A 438 11.62 13.36 3.17
C SER A 438 11.46 14.10 1.86
N TRP A 439 12.51 14.79 1.48
CA TRP A 439 12.68 15.56 0.27
C TRP A 439 13.84 14.97 -0.52
N ARG A 440 13.51 14.09 -1.46
CA ARG A 440 14.47 13.53 -2.41
C ARG A 440 14.56 14.44 -3.61
N ASN A 441 15.36 15.49 -3.47
CA ASN A 441 15.40 16.61 -4.41
C ASN A 441 16.62 16.62 -5.34
N THR A 442 17.57 15.69 -5.18
CA THR A 442 18.82 15.69 -5.93
C THR A 442 18.90 14.53 -6.94
N GLU A 443 17.91 14.40 -7.82
CA GLU A 443 17.94 13.38 -8.87
C GLU A 443 19.10 13.63 -9.86
N PRO A 444 19.71 12.56 -10.42
CA PRO A 444 20.72 12.68 -11.48
C PRO A 444 20.23 13.52 -12.66
N GLY A 445 21.11 14.37 -13.20
CA GLY A 445 20.80 15.19 -14.37
C GLY A 445 20.31 16.61 -14.05
N CYS A 446 20.12 16.97 -12.77
CA CYS A 446 19.88 18.36 -12.38
C CYS A 446 21.05 19.26 -12.78
N ASN A 447 20.76 20.40 -13.43
CA ASN A 447 21.79 21.37 -13.78
C ASN A 447 22.17 22.24 -12.56
N ILE A 448 23.10 21.71 -11.76
CA ILE A 448 23.63 22.37 -10.55
C ILE A 448 24.42 23.65 -10.89
N GLU A 449 24.98 23.77 -12.10
CA GLU A 449 25.77 24.94 -12.53
C GLU A 449 24.92 26.23 -12.55
N ASN A 450 23.64 26.08 -12.90
CA ASN A 450 22.66 27.17 -12.98
C ASN A 450 22.11 27.62 -11.62
N GLY A 451 22.37 26.87 -10.54
CA GLY A 451 21.94 27.19 -9.19
C GLY A 451 21.26 26.03 -8.47
N LEU A 452 21.00 26.28 -7.20
CA LEU A 452 20.43 25.34 -6.25
C LEU A 452 18.89 25.35 -6.23
N SER A 453 18.27 26.37 -6.81
CA SER A 453 16.81 26.44 -6.97
C SER A 453 16.25 25.28 -7.81
N ALA A 454 17.06 24.64 -8.65
CA ALA A 454 16.68 23.45 -9.43
C ALA A 454 16.18 22.28 -8.56
N PHE A 455 16.50 22.26 -7.27
CA PHE A 455 16.09 21.22 -6.33
C PHE A 455 14.66 21.41 -5.77
N ASP A 456 13.91 22.44 -6.16
CA ASP A 456 12.50 22.62 -5.74
C ASP A 456 11.48 21.88 -6.63
N MET A 457 11.96 21.20 -7.68
CA MET A 457 11.13 20.55 -8.70
C MET A 457 10.34 19.34 -8.19
N HIS A 458 10.86 18.68 -7.16
CA HIS A 458 10.24 17.51 -6.54
C HIS A 458 9.42 17.92 -5.32
N PRO A 459 8.24 17.33 -5.11
CA PRO A 459 7.44 17.63 -3.94
C PRO A 459 8.08 17.02 -2.68
N LEU A 460 7.86 17.70 -1.55
CA LEU A 460 8.21 17.16 -0.25
C LEU A 460 7.18 16.11 0.17
N LEU A 461 7.64 14.92 0.58
CA LEU A 461 6.78 13.83 1.00
C LEU A 461 6.71 13.75 2.53
N VAL A 462 5.50 13.56 3.04
CA VAL A 462 5.22 13.35 4.46
C VAL A 462 4.43 12.05 4.63
N GLY A 463 4.98 11.13 5.40
CA GLY A 463 4.37 9.84 5.73
C GLY A 463 4.09 9.77 7.22
N ILE A 464 2.86 9.42 7.60
CA ILE A 464 2.46 9.29 9.01
C ILE A 464 1.95 7.87 9.23
N SER A 465 2.57 7.16 10.17
CA SER A 465 2.01 5.94 10.75
C SER A 465 1.24 6.31 12.01
N ILE A 466 -0.02 5.92 12.11
CA ILE A 466 -0.86 6.30 13.25
C ILE A 466 -0.68 5.32 14.41
N SER A 467 -0.86 5.81 15.64
CA SER A 467 -0.68 4.98 16.85
C SER A 467 -1.81 3.97 17.02
N SER A 468 -3.05 4.47 16.95
CA SER A 468 -4.27 3.68 16.98
C SER A 468 -5.40 4.50 16.36
N VAL A 469 -6.46 3.82 15.89
CA VAL A 469 -7.62 4.46 15.28
C VAL A 469 -8.33 5.40 16.26
N GLU A 470 -8.46 4.98 17.52
CA GLU A 470 -9.12 5.73 18.59
C GLU A 470 -8.42 7.07 18.85
N LYS A 471 -7.07 7.05 18.94
CA LYS A 471 -6.27 8.26 19.14
C LYS A 471 -6.31 9.13 17.89
N ALA A 472 -6.13 8.54 16.72
CA ALA A 472 -6.05 9.29 15.47
C ALA A 472 -7.38 9.96 15.09
N PHE A 473 -8.53 9.37 15.41
CA PHE A 473 -9.85 9.85 15.01
C PHE A 473 -10.68 10.46 16.16
N ARG A 474 -10.07 10.72 17.32
CA ARG A 474 -10.76 11.46 18.40
C ARG A 474 -11.10 12.87 17.95
N VAL A 475 -12.28 13.34 18.33
CA VAL A 475 -12.81 14.67 17.99
C VAL A 475 -12.18 15.77 18.84
N VAL A 476 -11.73 15.46 20.06
CA VAL A 476 -11.19 16.43 21.02
C VAL A 476 -9.76 16.05 21.39
N ASP A 477 -8.82 17.00 21.28
CA ASP A 477 -7.50 16.90 21.88
C ASP A 477 -7.50 17.68 23.19
N ILE A 478 -7.10 17.00 24.27
CA ILE A 478 -6.95 17.60 25.58
C ILE A 478 -5.51 18.09 25.70
N GLY A 479 -5.36 19.40 25.91
CA GLY A 479 -4.10 20.08 26.15
C GLY A 479 -3.77 20.21 27.65
N PRO A 480 -2.88 21.14 28.02
CA PRO A 480 -2.49 21.39 29.40
C PRO A 480 -3.65 21.97 30.24
N ASN A 481 -3.53 21.83 31.56
CA ASN A 481 -4.47 22.43 32.50
C ASN A 481 -4.46 23.97 32.35
N ALA A 482 -5.62 24.60 32.47
CA ALA A 482 -5.74 26.06 32.42
C ALA A 482 -4.89 26.78 33.49
N ASP A 483 -4.65 26.11 34.63
CA ASP A 483 -3.82 26.63 35.72
C ASP A 483 -2.33 26.67 35.38
N ASP A 484 -1.87 25.82 34.45
CA ASP A 484 -0.48 25.77 33.97
C ASP A 484 -0.24 26.90 32.96
N LYS A 485 -0.16 28.14 33.46
CA LYS A 485 -0.12 29.38 32.66
C LYS A 485 0.88 29.37 31.51
N GLU A 486 2.08 28.81 31.71
CA GLU A 486 3.12 28.76 30.68
C GLU A 486 2.77 27.82 29.54
N ASP A 487 2.37 26.59 29.85
CA ASP A 487 2.08 25.58 28.84
C ASP A 487 0.75 25.86 28.15
N ALA A 488 -0.25 26.38 28.87
CA ALA A 488 -1.48 26.90 28.28
C ALA A 488 -1.21 28.04 27.28
N LEU A 489 -0.27 28.94 27.59
CA LEU A 489 0.12 30.03 26.68
C LEU A 489 0.90 29.52 25.47
N LYS A 490 1.78 28.52 25.62
CA LYS A 490 2.43 27.83 24.48
C LYS A 490 1.38 27.15 23.59
N PHE A 491 0.40 26.47 24.19
CA PHE A 491 -0.68 25.80 23.49
C PHE A 491 -1.53 26.80 22.69
N ARG A 492 -1.98 27.90 23.31
CA ARG A 492 -2.73 28.97 22.62
C ARG A 492 -1.93 29.64 21.52
N ARG A 493 -0.62 29.85 21.69
CA ARG A 493 0.23 30.38 20.62
C ARG A 493 0.33 29.42 19.44
N PHE A 494 0.51 28.13 19.72
CA PHE A 494 0.61 27.10 18.70
C PHE A 494 -0.70 26.93 17.94
N TRP A 495 -1.83 26.74 18.62
CA TRP A 495 -3.13 26.45 18.00
C TRP A 495 -3.97 27.69 17.65
N GLY A 496 -3.63 28.87 18.15
CA GLY A 496 -4.34 30.12 17.84
C GLY A 496 -5.84 30.03 18.07
N GLU A 497 -6.61 30.35 17.04
CA GLU A 497 -8.08 30.34 17.06
C GLU A 497 -8.71 28.96 17.29
N LYS A 498 -7.94 27.87 17.12
CA LYS A 498 -8.43 26.51 17.42
C LYS A 498 -8.30 26.11 18.89
N ALA A 499 -7.56 26.86 19.70
CA ALA A 499 -7.48 26.62 21.13
C ALA A 499 -8.72 27.19 21.83
N GLU A 500 -9.39 26.35 22.61
CA GLU A 500 -10.52 26.72 23.45
C GLU A 500 -10.41 26.09 24.86
N LEU A 501 -10.96 26.76 25.87
CA LEU A 501 -11.07 26.20 27.22
C LEU A 501 -12.30 25.31 27.32
N ARG A 502 -12.11 24.07 27.74
CA ARG A 502 -13.21 23.11 27.90
C ARG A 502 -13.22 22.49 29.29
N ARG A 503 -14.42 22.43 29.90
CA ARG A 503 -14.67 21.68 31.13
C ARG A 503 -15.07 20.24 30.77
N PHE A 504 -14.37 19.26 31.33
CA PHE A 504 -14.61 17.84 31.11
C PHE A 504 -15.53 17.24 32.18
N LYS A 505 -16.04 16.02 31.94
CA LYS A 505 -16.99 15.34 32.85
C LYS A 505 -16.42 15.09 34.25
N ASP A 506 -15.11 15.02 34.37
CA ASP A 506 -14.37 14.88 35.62
C ASP A 506 -14.12 16.22 36.34
N GLY A 507 -14.67 17.33 35.82
CA GLY A 507 -14.52 18.67 36.39
C GLY A 507 -13.25 19.41 35.98
N ARG A 508 -12.29 18.74 35.32
CA ARG A 508 -11.04 19.38 34.88
C ARG A 508 -11.32 20.43 33.80
N ILE A 509 -10.61 21.55 33.86
CA ILE A 509 -10.63 22.61 32.84
C ILE A 509 -9.26 22.62 32.18
N ALA A 510 -9.23 22.34 30.88
CA ALA A 510 -7.98 22.31 30.11
C ALA A 510 -8.15 23.06 28.80
N GLU A 511 -7.04 23.59 28.29
CA GLU A 511 -6.96 24.04 26.90
C GLU A 511 -7.19 22.84 25.98
N SER A 512 -7.92 23.02 24.88
CA SER A 512 -8.34 21.92 24.01
C SER A 512 -8.50 22.37 22.57
N THR A 513 -8.46 21.42 21.63
CA THR A 513 -8.86 21.65 20.23
C THR A 513 -9.96 20.69 19.82
N VAL A 514 -10.97 21.19 19.11
CA VAL A 514 -12.13 20.40 18.68
C VAL A 514 -12.23 20.32 17.15
N TRP A 515 -12.42 19.10 16.67
CA TRP A 515 -12.47 18.72 15.26
C TRP A 515 -13.84 18.13 14.90
N GLU A 516 -14.88 18.97 14.88
CA GLU A 516 -16.25 18.56 14.60
C GLU A 516 -16.37 17.90 13.21
N THR A 517 -16.98 16.72 13.17
CA THR A 517 -17.11 15.93 11.93
C THR A 517 -18.24 14.92 12.09
N ASP A 518 -18.89 14.59 10.98
CA ASP A 518 -19.84 13.48 10.95
C ASP A 518 -19.13 12.16 11.25
N GLN A 519 -19.88 11.17 11.75
CA GLN A 519 -19.29 9.87 12.11
C GLN A 519 -18.58 9.19 10.93
N TRP A 520 -19.12 9.30 9.72
CA TRP A 520 -18.58 8.67 8.51
C TRP A 520 -17.36 9.42 7.94
N THR A 521 -17.11 10.68 8.32
CA THR A 521 -15.93 11.48 7.92
C THR A 521 -14.86 11.56 9.01
N ARG A 522 -14.95 10.74 10.07
CA ARG A 522 -13.97 10.74 11.17
C ARG A 522 -12.54 10.41 10.74
N HIS A 523 -12.38 9.59 9.69
CA HIS A 523 -11.06 9.29 9.12
C HIS A 523 -10.34 10.51 8.53
N LEU A 524 -11.06 11.63 8.31
CA LEU A 524 -10.51 12.88 7.79
C LEU A 524 -10.02 13.84 8.87
N ILE A 525 -10.18 13.52 10.17
CA ILE A 525 -9.75 14.41 11.25
C ILE A 525 -8.24 14.70 11.15
N LEU A 526 -7.42 13.68 10.92
CA LEU A 526 -5.97 13.87 10.80
C LEU A 526 -5.61 14.77 9.60
N LYS A 527 -6.33 14.64 8.48
CA LYS A 527 -6.18 15.53 7.31
C LYS A 527 -6.43 16.98 7.71
N ARG A 528 -7.57 17.26 8.36
CA ARG A 528 -7.95 18.62 8.80
C ARG A 528 -6.93 19.22 9.78
N ILE A 529 -6.41 18.40 10.71
CA ILE A 529 -5.34 18.84 11.63
C ILE A 529 -4.11 19.24 10.84
N VAL A 530 -3.63 18.38 9.94
CA VAL A 530 -2.40 18.64 9.20
C VAL A 530 -2.53 19.85 8.27
N GLU A 531 -3.66 20.00 7.56
CA GLU A 531 -3.93 21.18 6.74
C GLU A 531 -3.90 22.46 7.58
N TYR A 532 -4.54 22.46 8.76
CA TYR A 532 -4.51 23.59 9.68
C TYR A 532 -3.08 23.94 10.12
N LEU A 533 -2.31 22.94 10.55
CA LEU A 533 -0.93 23.10 11.00
C LEU A 533 -0.04 23.67 9.90
N PHE A 534 -0.18 23.17 8.67
CA PHE A 534 0.60 23.63 7.53
C PHE A 534 0.25 25.07 7.14
N VAL A 535 -1.02 25.40 7.01
CA VAL A 535 -1.45 26.77 6.69
C VAL A 535 -0.99 27.76 7.76
N ARG A 536 -1.06 27.38 9.04
CA ARG A 536 -0.67 28.25 10.16
C ARG A 536 0.84 28.44 10.31
N HIS A 537 1.63 27.37 10.21
CA HIS A 537 3.06 27.40 10.57
C HIS A 537 4.02 27.45 9.36
N LEU A 538 3.55 27.14 8.15
CA LEU A 538 4.38 27.04 6.94
C LEU A 538 4.09 28.16 5.93
N SER A 539 3.82 29.40 6.38
CA SER A 539 3.56 30.53 5.47
C SER A 539 4.68 30.75 4.43
N PRO A 540 4.36 30.87 3.12
CA PRO A 540 3.04 30.95 2.50
C PRO A 540 2.57 29.56 2.04
N MET A 541 1.87 28.82 2.90
CA MET A 541 1.25 27.54 2.52
C MET A 541 -0.26 27.73 2.35
N SER A 542 -0.79 27.19 1.27
CA SER A 542 -2.21 27.19 0.94
C SER A 542 -2.66 25.75 0.63
N THR A 543 -3.94 25.47 0.82
CA THR A 543 -4.48 24.10 0.75
C THR A 543 -4.35 23.47 -0.63
N ASP A 544 -4.33 24.27 -1.71
CA ASP A 544 -4.12 23.81 -3.09
C ASP A 544 -2.73 23.19 -3.34
N ARG A 545 -1.75 23.51 -2.48
CA ARG A 545 -0.39 22.94 -2.55
C ARG A 545 -0.23 21.65 -1.74
N ILE A 546 -1.27 21.25 -1.01
CA ILE A 546 -1.27 20.09 -0.13
C ILE A 546 -2.15 19.01 -0.76
N MET A 547 -1.54 17.90 -1.19
CA MET A 547 -2.30 16.73 -1.62
C MET A 547 -2.28 15.69 -0.49
N HIS A 548 -3.48 15.28 -0.07
CA HIS A 548 -3.70 14.18 0.85
C HIS A 548 -4.26 12.99 0.10
N ALA A 549 -3.64 11.81 0.24
CA ALA A 549 -4.15 10.60 -0.41
C ALA A 549 -5.43 10.03 0.25
N VAL A 550 -5.68 10.37 1.51
CA VAL A 550 -6.65 9.68 2.40
C VAL A 550 -8.12 9.74 1.93
N ASP A 551 -8.48 10.75 1.15
CA ASP A 551 -9.86 11.02 0.70
C ASP A 551 -10.04 10.97 -0.82
N GLN A 552 -8.97 10.75 -1.58
CA GLN A 552 -9.00 10.83 -3.05
C GLN A 552 -9.87 9.75 -3.71
N ILE A 553 -10.18 8.67 -2.98
CA ILE A 553 -11.05 7.58 -3.46
C ILE A 553 -12.37 7.49 -2.69
N ASP A 554 -12.70 8.48 -1.85
CA ASP A 554 -13.95 8.47 -1.07
C ASP A 554 -15.19 8.48 -1.96
N PHE A 555 -15.09 9.10 -3.15
CA PHE A 555 -16.15 9.10 -4.17
C PHE A 555 -16.66 7.68 -4.50
N SER A 556 -15.81 6.66 -4.36
CA SER A 556 -16.15 5.27 -4.70
C SER A 556 -17.18 4.63 -3.76
N LEU A 557 -17.35 5.18 -2.54
CA LEU A 557 -18.25 4.68 -1.51
C LEU A 557 -19.47 5.58 -1.27
N LEU A 558 -19.54 6.74 -1.94
CA LEU A 558 -20.65 7.67 -1.76
C LEU A 558 -21.92 7.17 -2.45
N HIS A 559 -23.06 7.43 -1.82
CA HIS A 559 -24.37 7.35 -2.44
C HIS A 559 -25.00 8.75 -2.37
N GLY A 560 -25.09 9.43 -3.51
CA GLY A 560 -25.45 10.85 -3.53
C GLY A 560 -24.35 11.71 -2.89
N SER A 561 -24.60 12.25 -1.69
CA SER A 561 -23.69 13.19 -1.02
C SER A 561 -23.02 12.64 0.24
N ARG A 562 -23.35 11.42 0.67
CA ARG A 562 -22.87 10.83 1.93
C ARG A 562 -22.55 9.35 1.75
N ASP A 563 -21.75 8.81 2.65
CA ASP A 563 -21.53 7.37 2.74
C ASP A 563 -22.72 6.69 3.47
N PRO A 564 -23.40 5.69 2.88
CA PRO A 564 -24.52 4.99 3.50
C PRO A 564 -24.20 4.29 4.83
N ILE A 565 -22.93 4.12 5.20
CA ILE A 565 -22.53 3.57 6.51
C ILE A 565 -23.13 4.33 7.70
N THR A 566 -23.54 5.59 7.48
CA THR A 566 -24.30 6.37 8.46
C THR A 566 -25.59 5.70 8.94
N PHE A 567 -26.16 4.77 8.16
CA PHE A 567 -27.40 4.06 8.50
C PHE A 567 -27.17 2.73 9.24
N SER A 568 -25.92 2.30 9.46
CA SER A 568 -25.64 1.03 10.17
C SER A 568 -26.20 1.01 11.60
N GLY A 569 -26.21 2.16 12.29
CA GLY A 569 -26.78 2.26 13.64
C GLY A 569 -28.29 2.03 13.67
N THR A 570 -29.03 2.62 12.73
CA THR A 570 -30.49 2.41 12.63
C THR A 570 -30.84 1.00 12.17
N LEU A 571 -30.01 0.41 11.30
CA LEU A 571 -30.14 -0.97 10.87
C LEU A 571 -29.99 -1.96 12.05
N LEU A 572 -28.97 -1.77 12.89
CA LEU A 572 -28.75 -2.62 14.07
C LEU A 572 -29.91 -2.49 15.06
N ALA A 573 -30.44 -1.28 15.27
CA ALA A 573 -31.61 -1.08 16.10
C ALA A 573 -32.86 -1.81 15.55
N ALA A 574 -33.08 -1.79 14.23
CA ALA A 574 -34.18 -2.51 13.59
C ALA A 574 -34.04 -4.04 13.75
N TYR A 575 -32.83 -4.57 13.57
CA TYR A 575 -32.53 -5.98 13.79
C TYR A 575 -32.78 -6.41 15.25
N GLU A 576 -32.36 -5.61 16.23
CA GLU A 576 -32.62 -5.88 17.65
C GLU A 576 -34.11 -5.96 17.98
N VAL A 577 -34.93 -5.10 17.36
CA VAL A 577 -36.39 -5.15 17.50
C VAL A 577 -36.94 -6.47 16.93
N LEU A 578 -36.54 -6.83 15.71
CA LEU A 578 -36.98 -8.08 15.06
C LEU A 578 -36.54 -9.31 15.88
N SER A 579 -35.27 -9.36 16.29
CA SER A 579 -34.68 -10.47 17.05
C SER A 579 -35.41 -10.73 18.37
N LYS A 580 -35.74 -9.66 19.12
CA LYS A 580 -36.52 -9.78 20.37
C LYS A 580 -37.94 -10.30 20.13
N ARG A 581 -38.60 -9.80 19.08
CA ARG A 581 -39.98 -10.21 18.74
C ARG A 581 -40.02 -11.67 18.27
N LEU A 582 -39.07 -12.10 17.43
CA LEU A 582 -38.94 -13.50 17.00
C LEU A 582 -38.80 -14.48 18.17
N ARG A 583 -38.01 -14.13 19.19
CA ARG A 583 -37.85 -14.96 20.41
C ARG A 583 -39.08 -14.95 21.33
N SER A 584 -40.00 -14.00 21.12
CA SER A 584 -41.22 -13.84 21.91
C SER A 584 -42.46 -14.47 21.24
N VAL A 585 -42.28 -15.14 20.10
CA VAL A 585 -43.35 -15.86 19.40
C VAL A 585 -43.68 -17.14 20.19
N GLU A 586 -44.93 -17.24 20.68
CA GLU A 586 -45.39 -18.38 21.50
C GLU A 586 -46.35 -19.32 20.76
N ASP A 587 -46.96 -18.89 19.64
CA ASP A 587 -47.96 -19.65 18.87
C ASP A 587 -47.35 -20.58 17.80
N ILE A 588 -46.11 -21.06 18.06
CA ILE A 588 -45.40 -22.01 17.21
C ILE A 588 -45.02 -23.29 18.01
N PRO A 589 -45.03 -24.48 17.39
CA PRO A 589 -44.75 -25.74 18.10
C PRO A 589 -43.36 -25.85 18.74
N LEU A 590 -42.37 -25.17 18.18
CA LEU A 590 -40.98 -25.14 18.65
C LEU A 590 -40.57 -23.67 18.76
N LYS A 591 -40.08 -23.23 19.92
CA LYS A 591 -39.70 -21.82 20.06
C LYS A 591 -38.44 -21.50 19.26
N VAL A 592 -38.25 -20.21 18.99
CA VAL A 592 -37.02 -19.70 18.39
C VAL A 592 -35.92 -19.65 19.46
N SER A 593 -34.89 -20.48 19.28
CA SER A 593 -33.74 -20.57 20.19
C SER A 593 -32.66 -19.54 19.86
N ALA A 594 -32.38 -19.31 18.58
CA ALA A 594 -31.38 -18.35 18.12
C ALA A 594 -31.83 -17.58 16.87
N VAL A 595 -31.35 -16.34 16.76
CA VAL A 595 -31.55 -15.46 15.61
C VAL A 595 -30.20 -14.85 15.27
N GLN A 596 -29.72 -15.00 14.05
CA GLN A 596 -28.39 -14.54 13.63
C GLN A 596 -28.46 -13.77 12.29
N PRO A 597 -27.80 -12.61 12.19
CA PRO A 597 -27.74 -11.87 10.94
C PRO A 597 -26.67 -12.46 10.00
N LEU A 598 -27.01 -12.64 8.71
CA LEU A 598 -26.13 -13.20 7.69
C LEU A 598 -25.67 -12.19 6.63
N ASP A 599 -26.34 -11.05 6.45
CA ASP A 599 -25.98 -10.07 5.42
C ASP A 599 -24.71 -9.27 5.77
N SER A 600 -23.92 -8.91 4.75
CA SER A 600 -22.67 -8.15 4.86
C SER A 600 -22.85 -6.76 5.50
N ALA A 601 -24.07 -6.20 5.51
CA ALA A 601 -24.39 -4.96 6.18
C ALA A 601 -24.21 -5.02 7.71
N PHE A 602 -24.46 -6.16 8.36
CA PHE A 602 -24.35 -6.31 9.82
C PHE A 602 -22.91 -6.43 10.32
N ARG A 603 -22.00 -6.85 9.43
CA ARG A 603 -20.57 -6.94 9.68
C ARG A 603 -19.77 -5.79 9.06
N TYR A 604 -20.45 -4.71 8.66
CA TYR A 604 -19.88 -3.46 8.12
C TYR A 604 -19.06 -3.63 6.82
N THR A 605 -19.28 -4.70 6.07
CA THR A 605 -18.56 -5.00 4.82
C THR A 605 -19.40 -4.80 3.56
N SER A 606 -20.69 -4.44 3.70
CA SER A 606 -21.52 -4.04 2.56
C SER A 606 -21.04 -2.71 1.98
N VAL A 607 -20.86 -2.64 0.66
CA VAL A 607 -20.44 -1.39 -0.02
C VAL A 607 -21.48 -0.30 0.18
N TYR A 608 -22.75 -0.67 0.01
CA TYR A 608 -23.91 0.20 0.17
C TYR A 608 -24.88 -0.45 1.17
N PRO A 609 -24.62 -0.33 2.49
CA PRO A 609 -25.60 -0.77 3.48
C PRO A 609 -26.95 -0.11 3.22
N PRO A 610 -28.07 -0.82 3.45
CA PRO A 610 -29.38 -0.32 3.06
C PRO A 610 -29.76 0.93 3.85
N GLU A 611 -30.44 1.84 3.16
CA GLU A 611 -31.09 2.99 3.76
C GLU A 611 -32.51 2.61 4.19
N PRO A 612 -33.05 3.20 5.28
CA PRO A 612 -34.42 2.94 5.70
C PRO A 612 -35.39 3.41 4.60
N HIS A 613 -36.22 2.48 4.13
CA HIS A 613 -37.17 2.68 3.06
C HIS A 613 -38.52 3.17 3.62
N PRO A 614 -39.07 4.31 3.15
CA PRO A 614 -40.31 4.88 3.68
C PRO A 614 -41.51 3.92 3.64
N LEU A 615 -41.62 3.09 2.61
CA LEU A 615 -42.73 2.14 2.46
C LEU A 615 -42.57 0.84 3.28
N ALA A 616 -41.41 0.63 3.91
CA ALA A 616 -41.15 -0.54 4.76
C ALA A 616 -41.33 -0.24 6.26
N GLU A 617 -42.00 0.86 6.60
CA GLU A 617 -42.40 1.17 7.98
C GLU A 617 -43.72 0.47 8.38
N GLU A 618 -43.86 0.17 9.67
CA GLU A 618 -45.00 -0.57 10.23
C GLU A 618 -46.30 0.25 10.16
N LYS A 619 -46.23 1.57 10.43
CA LYS A 619 -47.40 2.46 10.50
C LYS A 619 -47.57 3.30 9.23
N ALA A 620 -48.67 3.10 8.50
CA ALA A 620 -49.03 3.91 7.35
C ALA A 620 -49.40 5.37 7.70
N SER A 621 -49.74 5.67 8.97
CA SER A 621 -50.16 6.99 9.45
C SER A 621 -49.02 8.02 9.53
N ASP A 622 -47.77 7.57 9.64
CA ASP A 622 -46.58 8.44 9.75
C ASP A 622 -45.87 8.65 8.40
N LEU A 623 -46.45 8.15 7.30
CA LEU A 623 -46.02 8.46 5.93
C LEU A 623 -46.22 9.95 5.65
N ARG A 624 -45.36 10.80 6.20
CA ARG A 624 -45.10 12.14 5.64
C ARG A 624 -44.78 11.87 4.18
N THR A 625 -45.63 12.34 3.29
CA THR A 625 -45.45 12.21 1.84
C THR A 625 -43.97 12.47 1.53
N PRO A 626 -43.23 11.47 1.00
CA PRO A 626 -41.84 11.68 0.66
C PRO A 626 -41.77 12.94 -0.23
N LYS A 627 -41.07 13.97 0.23
CA LYS A 627 -40.82 15.17 -0.60
C LYS A 627 -39.95 14.81 -1.82
N THR A 628 -39.35 13.63 -1.80
CA THR A 628 -38.40 13.08 -2.77
C THR A 628 -38.89 11.74 -3.34
N PHE A 629 -38.33 11.37 -4.49
CA PHE A 629 -38.54 10.07 -5.13
C PHE A 629 -38.06 8.92 -4.24
N ALA A 630 -38.91 7.92 -3.98
CA ALA A 630 -38.54 6.71 -3.24
C ALA A 630 -38.16 5.57 -4.21
N PRO A 631 -37.14 4.74 -3.93
CA PRO A 631 -36.85 3.56 -4.73
C PRO A 631 -38.06 2.63 -4.85
N SER A 632 -38.24 1.98 -6.01
CA SER A 632 -39.29 0.97 -6.20
C SER A 632 -38.89 -0.40 -5.68
N CYS A 633 -37.59 -0.65 -5.52
CA CYS A 633 -37.02 -1.94 -5.14
C CYS A 633 -36.38 -1.86 -3.75
N ILE A 634 -36.50 -2.95 -2.98
CA ILE A 634 -35.80 -3.13 -1.71
C ILE A 634 -35.12 -4.50 -1.68
N LYS A 635 -33.83 -4.53 -1.32
CA LYS A 635 -33.08 -5.79 -1.12
C LYS A 635 -33.35 -6.29 0.31
N PRO A 636 -33.86 -7.52 0.51
CA PRO A 636 -33.99 -8.08 1.85
C PRO A 636 -32.63 -8.51 2.41
N LEU A 637 -32.51 -8.40 3.73
CA LEU A 637 -31.34 -8.77 4.51
C LEU A 637 -31.52 -10.16 5.13
N GLU A 638 -30.59 -11.07 4.90
CA GLU A 638 -30.73 -12.46 5.34
C GLU A 638 -30.51 -12.62 6.85
N VAL A 639 -31.44 -13.35 7.49
CA VAL A 639 -31.46 -13.66 8.92
C VAL A 639 -31.75 -15.15 9.09
N MET A 640 -30.82 -15.84 9.75
CA MET A 640 -30.95 -17.24 10.11
C MET A 640 -31.68 -17.37 11.45
N ILE A 641 -32.60 -18.31 11.52
CA ILE A 641 -33.36 -18.70 12.71
C ILE A 641 -33.03 -20.15 13.04
N GLN A 642 -32.81 -20.43 14.31
CA GLN A 642 -32.75 -21.80 14.84
C GLN A 642 -33.93 -22.02 15.78
N LEU A 643 -34.57 -23.18 15.67
CA LEU A 643 -35.65 -23.61 16.55
C LEU A 643 -35.09 -24.47 17.69
N GLU A 644 -35.91 -24.74 18.71
CA GLU A 644 -35.62 -25.74 19.74
C GLU A 644 -35.40 -27.13 19.14
N GLY A 645 -34.55 -27.94 19.78
CA GLY A 645 -34.29 -29.31 19.36
C GLY A 645 -35.54 -30.18 19.47
N SER A 646 -35.83 -30.97 18.44
CA SER A 646 -36.98 -31.88 18.41
C SER A 646 -36.65 -33.19 17.69
N GLY A 647 -37.17 -34.30 18.21
CA GLY A 647 -37.04 -35.61 17.55
C GLY A 647 -38.02 -35.79 16.38
N ASN A 648 -39.07 -34.98 16.32
CA ASN A 648 -40.24 -35.16 15.44
C ASN A 648 -40.06 -34.58 14.03
N TRP A 649 -38.87 -34.11 13.68
CA TRP A 649 -38.58 -33.67 12.32
C TRP A 649 -38.67 -34.84 11.33
N PRO A 650 -39.22 -34.62 10.12
CA PRO A 650 -39.25 -35.62 9.07
C PRO A 650 -37.85 -36.17 8.75
N THR A 651 -37.81 -37.39 8.23
CA THR A 651 -36.56 -38.02 7.75
C THR A 651 -36.29 -37.73 6.28
N ASP A 652 -37.34 -37.44 5.50
CA ASP A 652 -37.24 -37.04 4.10
C ASP A 652 -36.84 -35.57 3.97
N GLU A 653 -35.96 -35.30 3.02
CA GLU A 653 -35.33 -33.99 2.83
C GLU A 653 -36.29 -32.93 2.30
N VAL A 654 -37.15 -33.30 1.33
CA VAL A 654 -38.18 -32.40 0.80
C VAL A 654 -39.20 -32.08 1.89
N ALA A 655 -39.57 -33.08 2.70
CA ALA A 655 -40.45 -32.89 3.85
C ALA A 655 -39.85 -31.96 4.91
N ILE A 656 -38.53 -32.00 5.15
CA ILE A 656 -37.85 -31.06 6.06
C ILE A 656 -38.02 -29.63 5.56
N GLU A 657 -37.75 -29.35 4.28
CA GLU A 657 -37.89 -28.00 3.72
C GLU A 657 -39.33 -27.50 3.76
N LYS A 658 -40.31 -28.34 3.38
CA LYS A 658 -41.73 -27.96 3.48
C LYS A 658 -42.14 -27.69 4.93
N THR A 659 -41.57 -28.44 5.89
CA THR A 659 -41.77 -28.18 7.31
C THR A 659 -41.17 -26.84 7.74
N LYS A 660 -39.94 -26.50 7.29
CA LYS A 660 -39.34 -25.19 7.51
C LYS A 660 -40.20 -24.07 6.94
N THR A 661 -40.70 -24.20 5.71
CA THR A 661 -41.61 -23.22 5.10
C THR A 661 -42.90 -23.08 5.92
N ALA A 662 -43.48 -24.17 6.43
CA ALA A 662 -44.66 -24.12 7.29
C ALA A 662 -44.38 -23.36 8.60
N PHE A 663 -43.23 -23.59 9.24
CA PHE A 663 -42.80 -22.80 10.41
C PHE A 663 -42.63 -21.32 10.06
N LEU A 664 -41.96 -21.00 8.94
CA LEU A 664 -41.76 -19.61 8.50
C LEU A 664 -43.08 -18.89 8.26
N LEU A 665 -44.06 -19.55 7.62
CA LEU A 665 -45.40 -18.99 7.40
C LEU A 665 -46.11 -18.71 8.73
N LYS A 666 -46.06 -19.66 9.68
CA LYS A 666 -46.68 -19.47 11.01
C LYS A 666 -46.00 -18.35 11.81
N ILE A 667 -44.68 -18.26 11.77
CA ILE A 667 -43.92 -17.16 12.36
C ILE A 667 -44.34 -15.82 11.72
N GLY A 668 -44.45 -15.78 10.38
CA GLY A 668 -44.89 -14.58 9.66
C GLY A 668 -46.31 -14.14 10.06
N GLU A 669 -47.24 -15.09 10.19
CA GLU A 669 -48.62 -14.85 10.65
C GLU A 669 -48.65 -14.30 12.08
N SER A 670 -47.88 -14.90 12.99
CA SER A 670 -47.75 -14.44 14.36
C SER A 670 -47.20 -13.02 14.46
N LEU A 671 -46.13 -12.73 13.71
CA LEU A 671 -45.52 -11.40 13.66
C LEU A 671 -46.51 -10.33 13.18
N GLN A 672 -47.35 -10.70 12.21
CA GLN A 672 -48.39 -9.84 11.68
C GLN A 672 -49.54 -9.64 12.68
N ASN A 673 -50.00 -10.70 13.35
CA ASN A 673 -51.12 -10.65 14.28
C ASN A 673 -50.80 -9.92 15.59
N VAL A 674 -49.62 -10.16 16.17
CA VAL A 674 -49.24 -9.63 17.48
C VAL A 674 -48.64 -8.21 17.38
N TRP A 675 -47.77 -7.98 16.39
CA TRP A 675 -47.03 -6.72 16.28
C TRP A 675 -47.38 -5.88 15.04
N GLY A 676 -48.31 -6.32 14.19
CA GLY A 676 -48.72 -5.58 13.00
C GLY A 676 -47.64 -5.48 11.92
N MET A 677 -46.63 -6.37 11.95
CA MET A 677 -45.57 -6.37 10.94
C MET A 677 -46.11 -6.76 9.57
N THR A 678 -45.52 -6.19 8.51
CA THR A 678 -45.84 -6.60 7.14
C THR A 678 -44.95 -7.77 6.74
N CYS A 679 -45.56 -8.92 6.49
CA CYS A 679 -44.88 -10.15 6.08
C CYS A 679 -45.23 -10.49 4.62
N ILE A 680 -44.23 -10.78 3.81
CA ILE A 680 -44.36 -11.14 2.39
C ILE A 680 -43.76 -12.52 2.20
N ALA A 681 -44.62 -13.52 1.99
CA ALA A 681 -44.21 -14.90 1.76
C ALA A 681 -43.81 -15.11 0.29
N SER A 682 -42.76 -15.92 0.09
CA SER A 682 -42.35 -16.51 -1.18
C SER A 682 -42.30 -18.04 -1.03
N GLU A 683 -42.01 -18.77 -2.11
CA GLU A 683 -41.98 -20.25 -2.10
C GLU A 683 -41.08 -20.82 -0.98
N ASP A 684 -39.90 -20.23 -0.77
CA ASP A 684 -38.87 -20.78 0.13
C ASP A 684 -38.49 -19.84 1.29
N SER A 685 -39.16 -18.70 1.44
CA SER A 685 -38.77 -17.71 2.45
C SER A 685 -39.90 -16.76 2.84
N VAL A 686 -39.78 -16.14 4.01
CA VAL A 686 -40.67 -15.06 4.46
C VAL A 686 -39.85 -13.79 4.66
N ASN A 687 -40.27 -12.71 4.01
CA ASN A 687 -39.66 -11.39 4.17
C ASN A 687 -40.50 -10.54 5.13
N VAL A 688 -39.88 -9.96 6.15
CA VAL A 688 -40.54 -9.15 7.17
C VAL A 688 -40.07 -7.70 7.05
N LEU A 689 -41.00 -6.75 6.99
CA LEU A 689 -40.69 -5.33 6.94
C LEU A 689 -40.73 -4.71 8.35
N VAL A 690 -39.60 -4.17 8.81
CA VAL A 690 -39.44 -3.59 10.15
C VAL A 690 -38.59 -2.33 10.07
N SER A 691 -39.10 -1.21 10.62
CA SER A 691 -38.37 0.06 10.77
C SER A 691 -37.71 0.56 9.46
N GLY A 692 -38.36 0.36 8.31
CA GLY A 692 -37.84 0.76 7.01
C GLY A 692 -36.93 -0.28 6.33
N TYR A 693 -36.69 -1.44 6.93
CA TYR A 693 -35.84 -2.50 6.37
C TYR A 693 -36.66 -3.75 6.04
N ALA A 694 -36.19 -4.53 5.06
CA ALA A 694 -36.72 -5.85 4.76
C ALA A 694 -35.75 -6.93 5.25
N PHE A 695 -36.23 -7.90 6.01
CA PHE A 695 -35.44 -9.03 6.52
C PHE A 695 -35.99 -10.34 5.95
N ARG A 696 -35.15 -11.14 5.31
CA ARG A 696 -35.49 -12.50 4.85
C ARG A 696 -35.18 -13.49 5.96
N LEU A 697 -36.19 -14.24 6.40
CA LEU A 697 -36.05 -15.29 7.40
C LEU A 697 -35.76 -16.64 6.74
N GLN A 698 -34.76 -17.36 7.24
CA GLN A 698 -34.41 -18.72 6.85
C GLN A 698 -34.18 -19.59 8.09
N ILE A 699 -34.65 -20.83 8.07
CA ILE A 699 -34.49 -21.77 9.19
C ILE A 699 -33.32 -22.70 8.90
N TRP A 700 -32.36 -22.76 9.83
CA TRP A 700 -31.29 -23.76 9.80
C TRP A 700 -31.63 -24.93 10.73
N HIS A 701 -31.32 -26.15 10.28
CA HIS A 701 -31.53 -27.37 11.07
C HIS A 701 -30.35 -28.34 10.98
N GLU A 702 -29.94 -28.91 12.12
CA GLU A 702 -28.71 -29.73 12.25
C GLU A 702 -28.71 -31.01 11.40
N ARG A 703 -29.86 -31.66 11.19
CA ARG A 703 -29.94 -32.92 10.43
C ARG A 703 -29.59 -32.74 8.95
N GLY A 704 -29.71 -31.53 8.40
CA GLY A 704 -29.35 -31.24 7.02
C GLY A 704 -27.88 -31.55 6.69
N LEU A 705 -26.99 -31.47 7.69
CA LEU A 705 -25.57 -31.82 7.56
C LEU A 705 -25.30 -33.33 7.67
N SER A 706 -26.08 -34.05 8.48
CA SER A 706 -25.88 -35.47 8.76
C SER A 706 -26.24 -36.40 7.59
N LEU A 707 -27.11 -35.94 6.68
CA LEU A 707 -27.57 -36.69 5.50
C LEU A 707 -26.58 -36.63 4.32
N LEU A 708 -25.63 -35.67 4.30
CA LEU A 708 -24.53 -35.60 3.30
C LEU A 708 -23.61 -36.82 3.33
N SER A 709 -23.47 -37.46 4.49
CA SER A 709 -22.47 -38.51 4.69
C SER A 709 -22.93 -39.90 4.21
N LYS A 710 -24.19 -40.06 3.77
CA LYS A 710 -24.80 -41.39 3.57
C LYS A 710 -25.23 -41.76 2.15
N GLU A 711 -25.32 -40.86 1.16
CA GLU A 711 -25.84 -41.24 -0.17
C GLU A 711 -25.10 -40.57 -1.36
N SER A 712 -24.17 -41.30 -2.00
CA SER A 712 -23.42 -40.86 -3.19
C SER A 712 -24.09 -41.23 -4.53
N GLY A 713 -25.42 -41.13 -4.66
CA GLY A 713 -26.12 -41.77 -5.79
C GLY A 713 -27.27 -41.03 -6.50
N ASN A 714 -27.77 -39.88 -6.03
CA ASN A 714 -28.97 -39.26 -6.62
C ASN A 714 -28.89 -37.72 -6.74
N ASP A 715 -29.02 -37.19 -7.97
CA ASP A 715 -28.75 -35.78 -8.31
C ASP A 715 -29.77 -34.75 -7.76
N LEU A 716 -30.99 -35.17 -7.41
CA LEU A 716 -32.01 -34.26 -6.83
C LEU A 716 -31.87 -34.13 -5.30
N ALA A 717 -31.49 -35.21 -4.61
CA ALA A 717 -31.22 -35.23 -3.16
C ALA A 717 -29.90 -34.50 -2.79
N ASN A 718 -29.01 -34.33 -3.77
CA ASN A 718 -27.78 -33.56 -3.56
C ASN A 718 -27.99 -32.04 -3.44
N ARG A 719 -29.14 -31.46 -3.87
CA ARG A 719 -29.32 -29.99 -3.90
C ARG A 719 -29.72 -29.38 -2.56
N THR A 720 -30.47 -30.07 -1.74
CA THR A 720 -31.12 -29.49 -0.56
C THR A 720 -30.21 -29.54 0.67
N SER A 721 -29.39 -30.60 0.78
CA SER A 721 -28.33 -30.77 1.75
C SER A 721 -27.19 -29.75 1.60
N LEU A 722 -27.10 -29.12 0.41
CA LEU A 722 -26.21 -27.99 0.16
C LEU A 722 -26.71 -26.67 0.80
N ILE A 723 -28.02 -26.46 0.97
CA ILE A 723 -28.57 -25.20 1.51
C ILE A 723 -28.27 -25.06 3.00
N ASP A 724 -28.55 -26.10 3.80
CA ASP A 724 -28.24 -26.08 5.24
C ASP A 724 -26.72 -26.04 5.49
N LYS A 725 -25.92 -26.71 4.65
CA LYS A 725 -24.45 -26.60 4.69
C LYS A 725 -24.02 -25.17 4.39
N GLN A 726 -24.59 -24.52 3.38
CA GLN A 726 -24.28 -23.15 3.02
C GLN A 726 -24.69 -22.16 4.13
N LEU A 727 -25.88 -22.31 4.72
CA LEU A 727 -26.34 -21.48 5.84
C LEU A 727 -25.43 -21.60 7.06
N PHE A 728 -24.99 -22.81 7.39
CA PHE A 728 -24.03 -23.04 8.48
C PHE A 728 -22.68 -22.36 8.20
N ILE A 729 -22.16 -22.49 6.97
CA ILE A 729 -20.89 -21.83 6.60
C ILE A 729 -21.04 -20.30 6.63
N GLN A 730 -22.16 -19.77 6.12
CA GLN A 730 -22.46 -18.33 6.17
C GLN A 730 -22.58 -17.82 7.60
N SER A 731 -23.18 -18.59 8.50
CA SER A 731 -23.33 -18.21 9.90
C SER A 731 -21.97 -18.14 10.62
N GLN A 732 -21.11 -19.15 10.40
CA GLN A 732 -19.74 -19.16 10.92
C GLN A 732 -18.92 -17.98 10.36
N HIS A 733 -18.99 -17.75 9.05
CA HIS A 733 -18.32 -16.64 8.39
C HIS A 733 -18.78 -15.29 8.94
N SER A 734 -20.09 -15.04 9.00
CA SER A 734 -20.67 -13.78 9.49
C SER A 734 -20.22 -13.47 10.93
N SER A 735 -20.25 -14.47 11.81
CA SER A 735 -19.80 -14.35 13.19
C SER A 735 -18.31 -14.00 13.29
N MET A 736 -17.45 -14.74 12.59
CA MET A 736 -16.00 -14.53 12.62
C MET A 736 -15.60 -13.16 12.05
N ILE A 737 -16.18 -12.75 10.92
CA ILE A 737 -15.89 -11.46 10.30
C ILE A 737 -16.41 -10.29 11.14
N SER A 738 -17.58 -10.44 11.77
CA SER A 738 -18.07 -9.45 12.73
C SER A 738 -17.11 -9.29 13.92
N GLY A 739 -16.58 -10.40 14.44
CA GLY A 739 -15.54 -10.39 15.47
C GLY A 739 -14.26 -9.69 15.00
N LEU A 740 -13.81 -9.95 13.77
CA LEU A 740 -12.64 -9.31 13.18
C LEU A 740 -12.82 -7.79 13.03
N GLN A 741 -13.99 -7.35 12.54
CA GLN A 741 -14.33 -5.94 12.40
C GLN A 741 -14.36 -5.21 13.76
N ALA A 742 -14.83 -5.88 14.82
CA ALA A 742 -14.80 -5.32 16.16
C ALA A 742 -13.36 -5.14 16.69
N ARG A 743 -12.45 -6.05 16.34
CA ARG A 743 -11.00 -5.94 16.67
C ARG A 743 -10.28 -4.90 15.82
N HIS A 744 -10.65 -4.77 14.54
CA HIS A 744 -10.03 -3.87 13.58
C HIS A 744 -11.06 -3.01 12.86
N SER A 745 -11.37 -1.83 13.40
CA SER A 745 -12.44 -0.95 12.87
C SER A 745 -12.25 -0.47 11.42
N ILE A 746 -11.01 -0.49 10.91
CA ILE A 746 -10.66 -0.11 9.52
C ILE A 746 -10.91 -1.26 8.52
N TYR A 747 -11.07 -2.50 8.98
CA TYR A 747 -11.26 -3.68 8.14
C TYR A 747 -12.45 -3.51 7.19
N GLY A 748 -13.64 -3.20 7.72
CA GLY A 748 -14.88 -3.04 6.96
C GLY A 748 -14.74 -2.00 5.84
N PRO A 749 -14.28 -0.77 6.14
CA PRO A 749 -14.00 0.22 5.11
C PRO A 749 -13.01 -0.23 4.01
N VAL A 750 -11.98 -1.03 4.34
CA VAL A 750 -11.06 -1.60 3.32
C VAL A 750 -11.78 -2.64 2.46
N VAL A 751 -12.59 -3.51 3.06
CA VAL A 751 -13.41 -4.49 2.33
C VAL A 751 -14.36 -3.79 1.37
N ARG A 752 -14.99 -2.69 1.80
CA ARG A 752 -15.92 -1.92 0.97
C ARG A 752 -15.23 -1.36 -0.28
N LEU A 753 -14.01 -0.82 -0.14
CA LEU A 753 -13.20 -0.38 -1.29
C LEU A 753 -12.82 -1.55 -2.20
N ALA A 754 -12.39 -2.68 -1.62
CA ALA A 754 -12.01 -3.87 -2.37
C ALA A 754 -13.19 -4.43 -3.19
N LYS A 755 -14.37 -4.58 -2.57
CA LYS A 755 -15.61 -5.01 -3.24
C LYS A 755 -16.03 -4.02 -4.31
N ARG A 756 -15.97 -2.70 -4.05
CA ARG A 756 -16.29 -1.69 -5.06
C ARG A 756 -15.35 -1.77 -6.27
N TRP A 757 -14.06 -1.95 -6.04
CA TRP A 757 -13.07 -2.09 -7.10
C TRP A 757 -13.31 -3.35 -7.94
N ILE A 758 -13.50 -4.52 -7.32
CA ILE A 758 -13.83 -5.78 -7.99
C ILE A 758 -15.06 -5.60 -8.88
N ALA A 759 -16.13 -5.03 -8.32
CA ALA A 759 -17.38 -4.84 -9.04
C ALA A 759 -17.21 -3.86 -10.20
N SER A 760 -16.51 -2.74 -10.00
CA SER A 760 -16.26 -1.72 -11.04
C SER A 760 -15.43 -2.24 -12.22
N HIS A 761 -14.62 -3.28 -12.00
CA HIS A 761 -13.84 -3.98 -13.04
C HIS A 761 -14.53 -5.24 -13.58
N PHE A 762 -15.82 -5.40 -13.28
CA PHE A 762 -16.71 -6.45 -13.75
C PHE A 762 -16.34 -7.87 -13.29
N PHE A 763 -15.68 -7.98 -12.14
CA PHE A 763 -15.30 -9.27 -11.55
C PHE A 763 -16.34 -9.82 -10.56
N SER A 764 -17.54 -9.22 -10.47
CA SER A 764 -18.63 -9.72 -9.59
C SER A 764 -19.05 -11.15 -9.89
N ALA A 765 -18.88 -11.60 -11.15
CA ALA A 765 -19.15 -12.98 -11.55
C ALA A 765 -18.05 -13.97 -11.10
N CYS A 766 -16.85 -13.47 -10.80
CA CYS A 766 -15.68 -14.30 -10.50
C CYS A 766 -15.40 -14.47 -9.01
N LEU A 767 -15.76 -13.46 -8.20
CA LEU A 767 -15.50 -13.45 -6.77
C LEU A 767 -16.76 -13.06 -6.01
N VAL A 768 -17.21 -13.96 -5.15
CA VAL A 768 -18.28 -13.71 -4.18
C VAL A 768 -17.80 -12.78 -3.06
N GLU A 769 -18.73 -12.11 -2.40
CA GLU A 769 -18.42 -11.10 -1.39
C GLU A 769 -17.58 -11.64 -0.22
N GLU A 770 -17.86 -12.86 0.22
CA GLU A 770 -17.19 -13.56 1.32
C GLU A 770 -15.74 -13.89 0.99
N ALA A 771 -15.44 -14.22 -0.27
CA ALA A 771 -14.05 -14.43 -0.72
C ALA A 771 -13.25 -13.12 -0.60
N VAL A 772 -13.84 -11.98 -0.97
CA VAL A 772 -13.20 -10.66 -0.82
C VAL A 772 -12.97 -10.32 0.65
N GLU A 773 -13.93 -10.64 1.52
CA GLU A 773 -13.81 -10.48 2.97
C GLU A 773 -12.62 -11.26 3.54
N LEU A 774 -12.44 -12.52 3.11
CA LEU A 774 -11.31 -13.36 3.54
C LEU A 774 -9.97 -12.88 2.99
N LEU A 775 -9.92 -12.46 1.71
CA LEU A 775 -8.72 -11.88 1.11
C LEU A 775 -8.23 -10.67 1.91
N VAL A 776 -9.14 -9.74 2.24
CA VAL A 776 -8.78 -8.59 3.07
C VAL A 776 -8.44 -9.01 4.50
N ALA A 777 -9.14 -10.00 5.08
CA ALA A 777 -8.88 -10.48 6.43
C ALA A 777 -7.44 -10.98 6.61
N SER A 778 -6.90 -11.65 5.58
CA SER A 778 -5.51 -12.13 5.59
C SER A 778 -4.49 -11.02 5.86
N ILE A 779 -4.74 -9.80 5.37
CA ILE A 779 -3.85 -8.63 5.51
C ILE A 779 -3.83 -8.10 6.96
N PHE A 780 -4.92 -8.30 7.70
CA PHE A 780 -5.01 -7.89 9.10
C PHE A 780 -4.49 -8.99 10.05
N LEU A 781 -4.71 -10.26 9.71
CA LEU A 781 -4.34 -11.42 10.53
C LEU A 781 -2.87 -11.80 10.39
N LYS A 782 -2.31 -11.70 9.17
CA LYS A 782 -0.90 -11.97 8.86
C LYS A 782 -0.24 -10.71 8.30
N PRO A 783 -0.08 -9.64 9.11
CA PRO A 783 0.35 -8.34 8.59
C PRO A 783 1.84 -8.25 8.25
N LEU A 784 2.70 -9.14 8.76
CA LEU A 784 4.14 -9.13 8.52
C LEU A 784 4.45 -9.20 7.01
N PRO A 785 5.45 -8.45 6.49
CA PRO A 785 6.43 -7.59 7.18
C PRO A 785 5.91 -6.19 7.57
N PHE A 786 4.60 -5.95 7.49
CA PHE A 786 3.96 -4.70 7.88
C PHE A 786 3.29 -4.79 9.27
N HIS A 787 2.61 -3.71 9.66
CA HIS A 787 1.59 -3.71 10.71
C HIS A 787 0.19 -3.86 10.11
N ALA A 788 -0.80 -4.28 10.90
CA ALA A 788 -2.19 -4.27 10.45
C ALA A 788 -2.58 -2.86 9.92
N PRO A 789 -3.25 -2.76 8.76
CA PRO A 789 -3.58 -1.45 8.18
C PRO A 789 -4.44 -0.59 9.11
N LEU A 790 -4.07 0.68 9.28
CA LEU A 790 -4.85 1.64 10.06
C LEU A 790 -5.45 2.76 9.18
N SER A 791 -5.33 2.63 7.87
CA SER A 791 -5.93 3.49 6.85
C SER A 791 -6.55 2.68 5.71
N ARG A 792 -7.63 3.23 5.16
CA ARG A 792 -8.40 2.62 4.07
C ARG A 792 -7.58 2.51 2.78
N ILE A 793 -6.80 3.55 2.46
CA ILE A 793 -5.95 3.58 1.25
C ILE A 793 -4.86 2.53 1.33
N THR A 794 -4.17 2.45 2.47
CA THR A 794 -3.07 1.51 2.69
C THR A 794 -3.56 0.07 2.67
N GLY A 795 -4.70 -0.21 3.34
CA GLY A 795 -5.33 -1.52 3.29
C GLY A 795 -5.76 -1.91 1.87
N PHE A 796 -6.35 -0.98 1.12
CA PHE A 796 -6.74 -1.21 -0.27
C PHE A 796 -5.54 -1.47 -1.19
N LEU A 797 -4.46 -0.69 -1.07
CA LEU A 797 -3.22 -0.90 -1.84
C LEU A 797 -2.60 -2.28 -1.54
N ARG A 798 -2.59 -2.72 -0.27
CA ARG A 798 -2.11 -4.05 0.10
C ARG A 798 -2.98 -5.17 -0.42
N PHE A 799 -4.29 -4.96 -0.50
CA PHE A 799 -5.21 -5.91 -1.13
C PHE A 799 -4.90 -6.08 -2.63
N LEU A 800 -4.66 -4.99 -3.35
CA LEU A 800 -4.26 -5.06 -4.76
C LEU A 800 -2.93 -5.80 -4.93
N ARG A 801 -1.94 -5.55 -4.05
CA ARG A 801 -0.66 -6.28 -4.08
C ARG A 801 -0.84 -7.75 -3.81
N LEU A 802 -1.60 -8.12 -2.76
CA LEU A 802 -1.93 -9.52 -2.45
C LEU A 802 -2.49 -10.25 -3.68
N LEU A 803 -3.48 -9.68 -4.36
CA LEU A 803 -4.05 -10.29 -5.57
C LEU A 803 -3.01 -10.49 -6.68
N SER A 804 -2.08 -9.55 -6.84
CA SER A 804 -1.14 -9.52 -7.97
C SER A 804 0.20 -10.22 -7.74
N GLU A 805 0.63 -10.36 -6.48
CA GLU A 805 1.96 -10.82 -6.08
C GLU A 805 1.91 -12.18 -5.35
N TYR A 806 0.77 -12.55 -4.76
CA TYR A 806 0.65 -13.83 -4.07
C TYR A 806 0.76 -15.01 -5.03
N ASP A 807 1.49 -16.04 -4.62
CA ASP A 807 1.66 -17.26 -5.41
C ASP A 807 0.46 -18.20 -5.23
N TRP A 808 -0.59 -17.90 -5.99
CA TRP A 808 -1.78 -18.74 -6.07
C TRP A 808 -1.49 -20.14 -6.60
N THR A 809 -0.38 -20.36 -7.32
CA THR A 809 -0.12 -21.65 -7.99
C THR A 809 0.36 -22.70 -6.99
N PHE A 810 1.31 -22.32 -6.14
CA PHE A 810 2.01 -23.26 -5.27
C PHE A 810 1.67 -23.10 -3.78
N SER A 811 0.88 -22.10 -3.39
CA SER A 811 0.52 -21.87 -1.99
C SER A 811 -0.99 -21.70 -1.77
N PRO A 812 -1.59 -22.37 -0.76
CA PRO A 812 -2.94 -22.06 -0.30
C PRO A 812 -2.92 -20.84 0.62
N LEU A 813 -3.93 -19.97 0.50
CA LEU A 813 -4.09 -18.86 1.43
C LEU A 813 -4.88 -19.34 2.65
N VAL A 814 -4.18 -19.51 3.77
CA VAL A 814 -4.77 -19.94 5.05
C VAL A 814 -5.12 -18.71 5.90
N ILE A 815 -6.42 -18.52 6.15
CA ILE A 815 -6.98 -17.42 6.95
C ILE A 815 -7.50 -17.98 8.28
N ASP A 816 -6.75 -17.72 9.34
CA ASP A 816 -7.12 -18.10 10.69
C ASP A 816 -7.56 -16.88 11.51
N ILE A 817 -8.87 -16.67 11.64
CA ILE A 817 -9.44 -15.47 12.27
C ILE A 817 -9.33 -15.53 13.80
N ASN A 818 -9.39 -16.72 14.37
CA ASN A 818 -9.45 -16.96 15.81
C ASN A 818 -8.19 -17.65 16.38
N ASN A 819 -7.24 -18.03 15.54
CA ASN A 819 -6.09 -18.87 15.88
C ASN A 819 -6.52 -20.29 16.28
N ASP A 820 -7.50 -20.85 15.56
CA ASP A 820 -8.07 -22.18 15.80
C ASP A 820 -7.34 -23.29 15.03
N LEU A 821 -6.50 -22.95 14.04
CA LEU A 821 -5.79 -23.91 13.19
C LEU A 821 -4.45 -24.31 13.81
N GLY A 822 -4.33 -25.59 14.20
CA GLY A 822 -3.07 -26.19 14.63
C GLY A 822 -2.27 -26.82 13.49
N ALA A 823 -1.12 -27.39 13.82
CA ALA A 823 -0.23 -28.03 12.85
C ALA A 823 -0.88 -29.21 12.09
N ASN A 824 -1.82 -29.92 12.74
CA ASN A 824 -2.55 -31.03 12.11
C ASN A 824 -3.52 -30.51 11.03
N GLU A 825 -4.25 -29.44 11.36
CA GLU A 825 -5.17 -28.80 10.44
C GLU A 825 -4.44 -28.12 9.27
N GLU A 826 -3.28 -27.49 9.52
CA GLU A 826 -2.45 -26.93 8.45
C GLU A 826 -1.94 -28.00 7.49
N LYS A 827 -1.54 -29.17 8.02
CA LYS A 827 -1.16 -30.32 7.21
C LYS A 827 -2.34 -30.85 6.38
N GLU A 828 -3.52 -30.96 6.98
CA GLU A 828 -4.75 -31.36 6.29
C GLU A 828 -5.08 -30.40 5.13
N ILE A 829 -4.94 -29.09 5.35
CA ILE A 829 -5.13 -28.07 4.33
C ILE A 829 -4.11 -28.22 3.19
N ALA A 830 -2.83 -28.44 3.52
CA ALA A 830 -1.78 -28.63 2.52
C ALA A 830 -2.02 -29.89 1.68
N ASP A 831 -2.44 -30.99 2.30
CA ASP A 831 -2.75 -32.24 1.61
C ASP A 831 -3.94 -32.05 0.64
N LYS A 832 -5.02 -31.38 1.09
CA LYS A 832 -6.17 -31.04 0.25
C LYS A 832 -5.80 -30.13 -0.91
N PHE A 833 -4.99 -29.10 -0.66
CA PHE A 833 -4.48 -28.22 -1.71
C PHE A 833 -3.68 -28.99 -2.77
N ASN A 834 -2.78 -29.88 -2.33
CA ASN A 834 -1.96 -30.70 -3.22
C ASN A 834 -2.81 -31.66 -4.07
N MET A 835 -3.89 -32.22 -3.51
CA MET A 835 -4.84 -33.02 -4.27
C MET A 835 -5.51 -32.18 -5.37
N THR A 836 -6.06 -31.01 -5.04
CA THR A 836 -6.68 -30.11 -6.02
C THR A 836 -5.70 -29.67 -7.12
N ARG A 837 -4.42 -29.46 -6.77
CA ARG A 837 -3.37 -29.11 -7.74
C ARG A 837 -2.94 -30.27 -8.63
N LYS A 838 -2.94 -31.51 -8.14
CA LYS A 838 -2.74 -32.71 -8.97
C LYS A 838 -3.88 -32.89 -9.97
N ASP A 839 -5.12 -32.75 -9.53
CA ASP A 839 -6.30 -32.85 -10.39
C ASP A 839 -6.25 -31.81 -11.53
N LEU A 840 -5.76 -30.60 -11.24
CA LEU A 840 -5.51 -29.54 -12.23
C LEU A 840 -4.49 -29.94 -13.30
N GLN A 841 -3.43 -30.66 -12.93
CA GLN A 841 -2.39 -31.10 -13.86
C GLN A 841 -2.88 -32.27 -14.72
N GLU A 842 -3.62 -33.21 -14.12
CA GLU A 842 -4.12 -34.41 -14.81
C GLU A 842 -5.33 -34.10 -15.70
N ASN A 843 -6.19 -33.16 -15.31
CA ASN A 843 -7.41 -32.80 -16.03
C ASN A 843 -7.52 -31.28 -16.28
N PRO A 844 -6.69 -30.69 -17.17
CA PRO A 844 -6.72 -29.25 -17.44
C PRO A 844 -8.01 -28.75 -18.09
N GLN A 845 -8.85 -29.66 -18.63
CA GLN A 845 -10.16 -29.33 -19.18
C GLN A 845 -11.27 -29.19 -18.12
N ASN A 846 -11.05 -29.68 -16.90
CA ASN A 846 -12.00 -29.48 -15.81
C ASN A 846 -11.86 -28.06 -15.26
N ALA A 847 -12.99 -27.41 -14.99
CA ALA A 847 -13.07 -26.07 -14.41
C ALA A 847 -12.68 -26.09 -12.92
N ILE A 848 -11.40 -26.33 -12.63
CA ILE A 848 -10.86 -26.41 -11.27
C ILE A 848 -10.36 -25.01 -10.85
N PRO A 849 -10.61 -24.57 -9.61
CA PRO A 849 -10.37 -23.19 -9.21
C PRO A 849 -8.89 -22.87 -9.05
N ALA A 850 -8.53 -21.67 -9.46
CA ALA A 850 -7.17 -21.16 -9.33
C ALA A 850 -6.89 -20.62 -7.91
N MET A 851 -7.91 -20.15 -7.21
CA MET A 851 -7.80 -19.58 -5.87
C MET A 851 -8.25 -20.58 -4.80
N PHE A 852 -7.39 -20.82 -3.80
CA PHE A 852 -7.66 -21.71 -2.68
C PHE A 852 -7.64 -20.92 -1.37
N LEU A 853 -8.80 -20.74 -0.74
CA LEU A 853 -8.99 -20.01 0.51
C LEU A 853 -9.39 -20.99 1.60
N ALA A 854 -8.49 -21.24 2.56
CA ALA A 854 -8.75 -22.14 3.68
C ALA A 854 -9.05 -21.36 4.97
N THR A 855 -10.02 -21.84 5.72
CA THR A 855 -10.41 -21.32 7.05
C THR A 855 -10.69 -22.48 8.00
N ALA A 856 -10.90 -22.20 9.29
CA ALA A 856 -11.28 -23.21 10.28
C ALA A 856 -12.59 -23.94 9.94
N TYR A 857 -13.57 -23.25 9.35
CA TYR A 857 -14.85 -23.83 8.96
C TYR A 857 -14.87 -24.39 7.52
N ASP A 858 -13.86 -24.08 6.70
CA ASP A 858 -13.73 -24.57 5.33
C ASP A 858 -12.26 -24.82 4.98
N LYS A 859 -11.78 -26.02 5.28
CA LYS A 859 -10.38 -26.44 5.04
C LYS A 859 -10.12 -26.84 3.59
N ALA A 860 -11.16 -27.12 2.81
CA ALA A 860 -11.08 -27.61 1.43
C ALA A 860 -11.32 -26.52 0.38
N SER A 861 -11.59 -25.28 0.81
CA SER A 861 -11.90 -24.15 -0.08
C SER A 861 -13.15 -24.40 -0.93
N GLU A 862 -14.14 -25.12 -0.38
CA GLU A 862 -15.37 -25.50 -1.08
C GLU A 862 -16.45 -24.41 -1.04
N ALA A 863 -16.40 -23.51 -0.06
CA ALA A 863 -17.48 -22.57 0.20
C ALA A 863 -17.54 -21.44 -0.84
N TRP A 864 -16.41 -20.78 -1.07
CA TRP A 864 -16.39 -19.47 -1.73
C TRP A 864 -15.66 -19.44 -3.06
N THR A 865 -14.68 -20.32 -3.25
CA THR A 865 -13.84 -20.34 -4.47
C THR A 865 -13.79 -21.71 -5.14
N LYS A 866 -14.82 -22.56 -4.95
CA LYS A 866 -14.87 -23.91 -5.53
C LYS A 866 -14.90 -23.92 -7.06
N PHE A 867 -15.58 -22.95 -7.69
CA PHE A 867 -15.81 -22.95 -9.14
C PHE A 867 -15.13 -21.77 -9.87
N SER A 868 -14.85 -20.69 -9.16
CA SER A 868 -14.27 -19.46 -9.70
C SER A 868 -13.47 -18.76 -8.60
N PRO A 869 -12.38 -18.04 -8.92
CA PRO A 869 -11.84 -17.76 -10.26
C PRO A 869 -11.14 -18.95 -10.92
N LYS A 870 -11.39 -19.14 -12.21
CA LYS A 870 -10.58 -19.99 -13.10
C LYS A 870 -9.20 -19.37 -13.31
N VAL A 871 -8.25 -20.14 -13.84
CA VAL A 871 -6.86 -19.67 -14.07
C VAL A 871 -6.81 -18.42 -14.97
N SER A 872 -7.62 -18.35 -16.02
CA SER A 872 -7.70 -17.19 -16.92
C SER A 872 -8.32 -15.96 -16.23
N GLU A 873 -9.38 -16.18 -15.45
CA GLU A 873 -10.08 -15.15 -14.67
C GLU A 873 -9.13 -14.55 -13.62
N LEU A 874 -8.40 -15.41 -12.88
CA LEU A 874 -7.42 -15.00 -11.89
C LEU A 874 -6.25 -14.24 -12.52
N LYS A 875 -5.73 -14.68 -13.68
CA LYS A 875 -4.68 -13.95 -14.41
C LYS A 875 -5.15 -12.55 -14.82
N ARG A 876 -6.40 -12.42 -15.28
CA ARG A 876 -7.00 -11.13 -15.62
C ARG A 876 -7.14 -10.25 -14.37
N LEU A 877 -7.65 -10.80 -13.27
CA LEU A 877 -7.79 -10.11 -11.99
C LEU A 877 -6.44 -9.61 -11.47
N ALA A 878 -5.42 -10.46 -11.44
CA ALA A 878 -4.07 -10.14 -10.98
C ALA A 878 -3.41 -9.04 -11.84
N ALA A 879 -3.64 -9.05 -13.16
CA ALA A 879 -3.13 -8.00 -14.05
C ALA A 879 -3.77 -6.63 -13.76
N TYR A 880 -5.09 -6.59 -13.54
CA TYR A 880 -5.80 -5.37 -13.15
C TYR A 880 -5.34 -4.87 -11.78
N ALA A 881 -5.16 -5.79 -10.83
CA ALA A 881 -4.70 -5.48 -9.49
C ALA A 881 -3.28 -4.89 -9.52
N ARG A 882 -2.36 -5.48 -10.30
CA ARG A 882 -1.00 -4.95 -10.49
C ARG A 882 -1.01 -3.54 -11.06
N SER A 883 -1.74 -3.35 -12.17
CA SER A 883 -1.84 -2.03 -12.82
C SER A 883 -2.45 -0.98 -11.89
N SER A 884 -3.46 -1.36 -11.10
CA SER A 884 -4.10 -0.47 -10.11
C SER A 884 -3.17 -0.15 -8.94
N ALA A 885 -2.40 -1.13 -8.44
CA ALA A 885 -1.43 -0.92 -7.37
C ALA A 885 -0.30 0.03 -7.81
N ASP A 886 0.21 -0.16 -9.04
CA ASP A 886 1.23 0.71 -9.63
C ASP A 886 0.71 2.12 -9.89
N LEU A 887 -0.52 2.26 -10.39
CA LEU A 887 -1.15 3.56 -10.59
C LEU A 887 -1.37 4.27 -9.24
N LEU A 888 -1.94 3.60 -8.24
CA LEU A 888 -2.18 4.17 -6.92
C LEU A 888 -0.86 4.60 -6.25
N THR A 889 0.18 3.77 -6.34
CA THR A 889 1.53 4.11 -5.83
C THR A 889 2.08 5.36 -6.52
N ARG A 890 1.94 5.47 -7.86
CA ARG A 890 2.38 6.66 -8.61
C ARG A 890 1.57 7.90 -8.25
N LEU A 891 0.25 7.81 -8.11
CA LEU A 891 -0.61 8.95 -7.76
C LEU A 891 -0.27 9.53 -6.37
N ILE A 892 0.16 8.67 -5.44
CA ILE A 892 0.60 9.09 -4.11
C ILE A 892 1.95 9.84 -4.17
N LEU A 893 2.89 9.37 -4.99
CA LEU A 893 4.29 9.85 -4.99
C LEU A 893 4.58 10.97 -6.00
N GLN A 894 4.02 10.89 -7.21
CA GLN A 894 4.39 11.73 -8.34
C GLN A 894 3.49 12.96 -8.47
N HIS A 895 4.02 14.00 -9.11
CA HIS A 895 3.28 15.24 -9.35
C HIS A 895 2.36 15.09 -10.57
N GLN A 896 1.19 14.49 -10.38
CA GLN A 896 0.06 14.55 -11.32
C GLN A 896 -1.22 14.79 -10.51
N VAL A 897 -2.02 15.79 -10.88
CA VAL A 897 -3.15 16.31 -10.07
C VAL A 897 -4.49 16.12 -10.79
N ASP A 898 -4.52 15.34 -11.88
CA ASP A 898 -5.77 15.15 -12.61
C ASP A 898 -6.68 14.20 -11.82
N SER A 899 -7.80 14.72 -11.30
CA SER A 899 -8.81 13.93 -10.57
C SER A 899 -9.29 12.72 -11.37
N CYS A 900 -9.35 12.86 -12.70
CA CYS A 900 -9.68 11.78 -13.63
C CYS A 900 -8.72 10.56 -13.53
N LEU A 901 -7.48 10.74 -13.06
CA LEU A 901 -6.55 9.64 -12.87
C LEU A 901 -6.90 8.79 -11.64
N TRP A 902 -7.42 9.40 -10.56
CA TRP A 902 -7.92 8.66 -9.41
C TRP A 902 -9.18 7.86 -9.75
N GLU A 903 -10.07 8.45 -10.56
CA GLU A 903 -11.25 7.78 -11.10
C GLU A 903 -10.90 6.56 -11.95
N SER A 904 -9.77 6.63 -12.68
CA SER A 904 -9.29 5.53 -13.52
C SER A 904 -8.98 4.24 -12.73
N LEU A 905 -8.73 4.33 -11.41
CA LEU A 905 -8.58 3.15 -10.55
C LEU A 905 -9.86 2.28 -10.50
N PHE A 906 -11.02 2.88 -10.71
CA PHE A 906 -12.34 2.24 -10.66
C PHE A 906 -13.03 2.22 -12.03
N ARG A 907 -12.29 2.45 -13.12
CA ARG A 907 -12.86 2.48 -14.48
C ARG A 907 -12.39 1.26 -15.27
N THR A 908 -13.34 0.43 -15.69
CA THR A 908 -13.04 -0.72 -16.53
C THR A 908 -12.80 -0.33 -18.00
N PRO A 909 -11.71 -0.76 -18.64
CA PRO A 909 -11.50 -0.59 -20.08
C PRO A 909 -12.39 -1.56 -20.88
N LEU A 910 -13.52 -1.06 -21.39
CA LEU A 910 -14.52 -1.85 -22.14
C LEU A 910 -13.97 -2.49 -23.43
N THR A 911 -12.88 -1.94 -24.01
CA THR A 911 -12.21 -2.48 -25.20
C THR A 911 -11.53 -3.84 -24.96
N ASN A 912 -11.40 -4.27 -23.71
CA ASN A 912 -10.83 -5.57 -23.36
C ASN A 912 -11.80 -6.74 -23.55
N TYR A 913 -13.10 -6.49 -23.72
CA TYR A 913 -14.10 -7.52 -23.98
C TYR A 913 -14.26 -7.81 -25.48
N ASP A 914 -14.86 -8.94 -25.82
CA ASP A 914 -15.15 -9.32 -27.20
C ASP A 914 -16.44 -8.68 -27.69
N ALA A 915 -17.41 -8.51 -26.80
CA ALA A 915 -18.61 -7.71 -27.02
C ALA A 915 -19.03 -7.00 -25.72
N VAL A 916 -19.84 -5.95 -25.85
CA VAL A 916 -20.36 -5.17 -24.72
C VAL A 916 -21.86 -4.90 -24.92
N ILE A 917 -22.65 -5.21 -23.90
CA ILE A 917 -24.07 -4.89 -23.82
C ILE A 917 -24.22 -3.67 -22.90
N LEU A 918 -24.73 -2.57 -23.40
CA LEU A 918 -25.02 -1.36 -22.61
C LEU A 918 -26.50 -1.35 -22.21
N LEU A 919 -26.78 -0.92 -20.99
CA LEU A 919 -28.11 -0.92 -20.38
C LEU A 919 -28.65 0.52 -20.26
N HIS A 920 -29.97 0.64 -20.19
CA HIS A 920 -30.64 1.90 -19.90
C HIS A 920 -30.48 2.23 -18.41
N ARG A 921 -29.69 3.26 -18.11
CA ARG A 921 -29.35 3.67 -16.74
C ARG A 921 -30.60 3.96 -15.90
N ASP A 922 -31.58 4.63 -16.47
CA ASP A 922 -32.86 4.96 -15.83
C ASP A 922 -33.78 3.75 -15.61
N LYS A 923 -33.35 2.54 -15.99
CA LYS A 923 -34.03 1.26 -15.77
C LYS A 923 -33.30 0.33 -14.81
N LEU A 924 -32.15 0.74 -14.28
CA LEU A 924 -31.48 0.04 -13.20
C LEU A 924 -32.15 0.34 -11.86
N PRO A 925 -32.14 -0.58 -10.88
CA PRO A 925 -32.83 -0.39 -9.60
C PRO A 925 -32.16 0.70 -8.75
N TYR A 926 -30.84 0.89 -8.89
CA TYR A 926 -30.07 1.85 -8.11
C TYR A 926 -29.12 2.66 -9.02
N PRO A 927 -29.65 3.52 -9.91
CA PRO A 927 -28.83 4.21 -10.91
C PRO A 927 -27.80 5.16 -10.29
N GLN A 928 -28.04 5.64 -9.07
CA GLN A 928 -27.14 6.53 -8.33
C GLN A 928 -25.87 5.82 -7.82
N ARG A 929 -25.80 4.48 -7.87
CA ARG A 929 -24.60 3.71 -7.50
C ARG A 929 -23.59 3.61 -8.64
N LEU A 930 -23.99 3.93 -9.88
CA LEU A 930 -23.10 3.92 -11.04
C LEU A 930 -22.01 5.00 -10.85
N LEU A 931 -20.75 4.59 -10.80
CA LEU A 931 -19.63 5.53 -10.66
C LEU A 931 -19.43 6.33 -11.95
N PHE A 932 -19.36 5.61 -13.07
CA PHE A 932 -19.03 6.19 -14.37
C PHE A 932 -20.01 5.69 -15.43
N PRO A 933 -20.68 6.61 -16.15
CA PRO A 933 -21.34 6.34 -17.42
C PRO A 933 -20.52 5.44 -18.37
N SER A 934 -21.06 4.27 -18.75
CA SER A 934 -20.47 3.45 -19.80
C SER A 934 -20.87 3.96 -21.19
N GLU A 935 -19.85 4.25 -22.00
CA GLU A 935 -20.00 4.68 -23.40
C GLU A 935 -18.95 3.98 -24.26
N LEU A 936 -19.33 3.67 -25.50
CA LEU A 936 -18.50 2.92 -26.44
C LEU A 936 -18.56 3.59 -27.80
N ASN A 937 -17.40 4.03 -28.29
CA ASN A 937 -17.25 4.70 -29.60
C ASN A 937 -16.63 3.79 -30.66
N GLN A 938 -16.40 2.52 -30.35
CA GLN A 938 -15.69 1.55 -31.17
C GLN A 938 -16.49 0.24 -31.25
N GLY A 939 -16.33 -0.51 -32.34
CA GLY A 939 -17.02 -1.79 -32.58
C GLY A 939 -18.22 -1.68 -33.51
N THR A 940 -18.68 -2.85 -33.99
CA THR A 940 -19.86 -2.97 -34.83
C THR A 940 -21.11 -2.95 -33.94
N HIS A 941 -22.01 -2.01 -34.21
CA HIS A 941 -23.28 -1.91 -33.49
C HIS A 941 -24.27 -2.96 -34.01
N VAL A 942 -24.58 -3.95 -33.17
CA VAL A 942 -25.35 -5.15 -33.54
C VAL A 942 -26.84 -4.97 -33.28
N ALA A 943 -27.20 -4.34 -32.16
CA ALA A 943 -28.59 -4.17 -31.75
C ALA A 943 -28.79 -2.88 -30.94
N LYS A 944 -29.99 -2.31 -31.03
CA LYS A 944 -30.43 -1.15 -30.24
C LYS A 944 -31.80 -1.42 -29.63
N GLY A 945 -31.95 -1.15 -28.34
CA GLY A 945 -33.18 -1.35 -27.59
C GLY A 945 -33.80 -0.03 -27.11
N ASN A 946 -35.13 0.02 -27.06
CA ASN A 946 -35.88 1.12 -26.46
C ASN A 946 -36.15 0.85 -24.98
N PRO A 947 -36.16 1.87 -24.10
CA PRO A 947 -36.39 1.69 -22.67
C PRO A 947 -37.83 1.26 -22.39
N SER A 948 -38.02 0.35 -21.44
CA SER A 948 -39.34 -0.11 -21.01
C SER A 948 -40.12 0.99 -20.29
N LYS A 949 -41.44 1.05 -20.52
CA LYS A 949 -42.36 1.88 -19.73
C LYS A 949 -42.94 1.15 -18.50
N ILE A 950 -42.72 -0.16 -18.39
CA ILE A 950 -43.32 -1.03 -17.37
C ILE A 950 -42.64 -0.82 -16.02
N PHE A 951 -41.31 -0.72 -16.01
CA PHE A 951 -40.51 -0.52 -14.80
C PHE A 951 -40.01 0.92 -14.70
N THR A 952 -40.16 1.48 -13.51
CA THR A 952 -39.56 2.77 -13.12
C THR A 952 -38.87 2.57 -11.77
N PRO A 953 -37.56 2.84 -11.64
CA PRO A 953 -36.80 2.57 -10.42
C PRO A 953 -37.18 3.47 -9.25
N PHE A 954 -37.92 4.55 -9.52
CA PHE A 954 -38.37 5.49 -8.52
C PHE A 954 -39.88 5.69 -8.59
N LEU A 955 -40.52 5.66 -7.43
CA LEU A 955 -41.93 5.97 -7.24
C LEU A 955 -42.11 7.50 -7.15
N SER A 956 -42.93 8.06 -8.03
CA SER A 956 -43.19 9.51 -8.04
C SER A 956 -44.14 9.94 -6.91
N PRO A 957 -44.00 11.16 -6.35
CA PRO A 957 -44.92 11.69 -5.35
C PRO A 957 -46.38 11.78 -5.82
N ARG A 958 -46.62 11.92 -7.13
CA ARG A 958 -47.97 11.87 -7.72
C ARG A 958 -48.54 10.45 -7.71
N ASN A 959 -47.71 9.44 -7.95
CA ASN A 959 -48.14 8.05 -7.92
C ASN A 959 -48.44 7.57 -6.48
N LEU A 960 -47.82 8.18 -5.47
CA LEU A 960 -48.10 7.94 -4.05
C LEU A 960 -49.46 8.51 -3.57
N LYS A 961 -50.16 9.29 -4.40
CA LYS A 961 -51.50 9.86 -4.09
C LYS A 961 -52.68 9.06 -4.65
N ALA A 962 -52.45 7.99 -5.41
CA ALA A 962 -53.52 7.26 -6.10
C ALA A 962 -54.33 6.37 -5.14
N SER A 963 -55.62 6.70 -4.98
CA SER A 963 -56.61 6.09 -4.09
C SER A 963 -57.28 4.86 -4.72
N SER A 964 -56.64 3.68 -4.70
CA SER A 964 -57.33 2.39 -4.88
C SER A 964 -56.54 1.10 -4.56
N GLY A 965 -55.27 1.17 -4.13
CA GLY A 965 -54.49 -0.02 -3.72
C GLY A 965 -53.51 0.30 -2.60
N ASN A 966 -53.11 -0.70 -1.81
CA ASN A 966 -52.16 -0.51 -0.72
C ASN A 966 -50.83 -0.05 -1.34
N ILE A 967 -50.32 1.14 -0.99
CA ILE A 967 -49.10 1.70 -1.60
C ILE A 967 -47.90 0.77 -1.41
N LYS A 968 -47.94 -0.07 -0.36
CA LYS A 968 -46.99 -1.16 -0.08
C LYS A 968 -46.92 -2.21 -1.19
N ASP A 969 -48.00 -2.47 -1.93
CA ASP A 969 -48.04 -3.46 -3.01
C ASP A 969 -47.21 -3.06 -4.23
N ARG A 970 -46.78 -1.78 -4.30
CA ARG A 970 -45.90 -1.27 -5.36
C ARG A 970 -44.41 -1.43 -5.02
N LEU A 971 -44.07 -1.83 -3.81
CA LEU A 971 -42.70 -2.08 -3.39
C LEU A 971 -42.27 -3.48 -3.86
N LEU A 972 -41.27 -3.54 -4.73
CA LEU A 972 -40.75 -4.80 -5.26
C LEU A 972 -39.62 -5.30 -4.35
N VAL A 973 -39.93 -6.27 -3.51
CA VAL A 973 -38.95 -6.91 -2.62
C VAL A 973 -38.12 -7.93 -3.40
N ASN A 974 -36.79 -7.87 -3.27
CA ASN A 974 -35.83 -8.78 -3.92
C ASN A 974 -35.87 -8.75 -5.47
N PHE A 975 -36.37 -7.67 -6.06
CA PHE A 975 -36.37 -7.50 -7.52
C PHE A 975 -35.18 -6.65 -7.98
N ASP A 976 -34.32 -7.23 -8.82
CA ASP A 976 -33.23 -6.54 -9.51
C ASP A 976 -33.25 -6.94 -11.01
N PRO A 977 -33.61 -6.02 -11.93
CA PRO A 977 -33.70 -6.34 -13.34
C PRO A 977 -32.36 -6.72 -13.96
N LEU A 978 -31.22 -6.23 -13.44
CA LEU A 978 -29.90 -6.65 -13.90
C LEU A 978 -29.65 -8.12 -13.51
N ARG A 979 -29.97 -8.49 -12.26
CA ARG A 979 -29.78 -9.86 -11.78
C ARG A 979 -30.63 -10.84 -12.59
N CYS A 980 -31.91 -10.54 -12.80
CA CYS A 980 -32.79 -11.36 -13.64
C CYS A 980 -32.23 -11.51 -15.06
N TYR A 981 -31.77 -10.41 -15.67
CA TYR A 981 -31.22 -10.46 -17.02
C TYR A 981 -29.95 -11.31 -17.13
N ILE A 982 -29.04 -11.21 -16.14
CA ILE A 982 -27.85 -12.08 -16.09
C ILE A 982 -28.23 -13.54 -15.91
N GLU A 983 -29.19 -13.87 -15.04
CA GLU A 983 -29.67 -15.24 -14.84
C GLU A 983 -30.26 -15.82 -16.13
N ASP A 984 -31.03 -15.03 -16.89
CA ASP A 984 -31.59 -15.45 -18.18
C ASP A 984 -30.49 -15.67 -19.23
N LEU A 985 -29.52 -14.77 -19.32
CA LEU A 985 -28.37 -14.93 -20.22
C LEU A 985 -27.51 -16.15 -19.87
N GLN A 986 -27.30 -16.42 -18.58
CA GLN A 986 -26.56 -17.59 -18.12
C GLN A 986 -27.30 -18.88 -18.43
N LYS A 987 -28.63 -18.91 -18.32
CA LYS A 987 -29.45 -20.09 -18.66
C LYS A 987 -29.43 -20.38 -20.16
N GLU A 988 -29.56 -19.34 -20.99
CA GLU A 988 -29.70 -19.50 -22.45
C GLU A 988 -28.35 -19.66 -23.17
N PHE A 989 -27.27 -19.04 -22.67
CA PHE A 989 -25.98 -18.95 -23.37
C PHE A 989 -24.78 -19.49 -22.57
N SER A 990 -25.00 -20.36 -21.57
CA SER A 990 -23.95 -20.90 -20.66
C SER A 990 -22.71 -21.45 -21.37
N ASN A 991 -22.87 -22.07 -22.53
CA ASN A 991 -21.78 -22.70 -23.29
C ASN A 991 -21.18 -21.79 -24.37
N THR A 992 -21.72 -20.58 -24.58
CA THR A 992 -21.36 -19.72 -25.71
C THR A 992 -20.38 -18.61 -25.32
N PHE A 993 -20.63 -17.93 -24.20
CA PHE A 993 -19.77 -16.85 -23.72
C PHE A 993 -19.82 -16.70 -22.20
N ASN A 994 -18.78 -16.10 -21.64
CA ASN A 994 -18.73 -15.67 -20.24
C ASN A 994 -19.18 -14.21 -20.12
N LEU A 995 -19.91 -13.93 -19.03
CA LEU A 995 -20.45 -12.62 -18.70
C LEU A 995 -19.64 -11.95 -17.59
N TRP A 996 -19.44 -10.64 -17.73
CA TRP A 996 -18.68 -9.81 -16.80
C TRP A 996 -19.51 -8.56 -16.50
N TYR A 997 -19.80 -8.26 -15.24
CA TYR A 997 -20.67 -7.14 -14.87
C TYR A 997 -20.35 -6.60 -13.47
N ASP A 998 -20.79 -5.36 -13.20
CA ASP A 998 -20.80 -4.75 -11.87
C ASP A 998 -22.15 -5.01 -11.19
N SER A 999 -22.15 -5.92 -10.20
CA SER A 999 -23.34 -6.28 -9.41
C SER A 999 -23.86 -5.17 -8.50
N LEU A 1000 -23.10 -4.08 -8.31
CA LEU A 1000 -23.46 -2.97 -7.42
C LEU A 1000 -24.10 -1.78 -8.14
N GLY A 1001 -24.35 -1.89 -9.45
CA GLY A 1001 -25.10 -0.89 -10.22
C GLY A 1001 -24.50 -0.54 -11.58
N GLY A 1002 -23.79 -1.47 -12.24
CA GLY A 1002 -23.24 -1.26 -13.57
C GLY A 1002 -24.30 -1.07 -14.65
N ASP A 1003 -23.98 -0.23 -15.63
CA ASP A 1003 -24.80 0.01 -16.83
C ASP A 1003 -24.24 -0.69 -18.08
N ALA A 1004 -23.29 -1.60 -17.90
CA ALA A 1004 -22.71 -2.38 -18.98
C ALA A 1004 -22.35 -3.80 -18.54
N ILE A 1005 -22.43 -4.72 -19.50
CA ILE A 1005 -22.06 -6.13 -19.37
C ILE A 1005 -21.00 -6.42 -20.43
N GLY A 1006 -19.81 -6.80 -19.99
CA GLY A 1006 -18.75 -7.30 -20.86
C GLY A 1006 -18.99 -8.76 -21.20
N VAL A 1007 -18.71 -9.15 -22.44
CA VAL A 1007 -18.87 -10.51 -22.95
C VAL A 1007 -17.54 -10.99 -23.51
N THR A 1008 -17.14 -12.21 -23.17
CA THR A 1008 -15.98 -12.88 -23.78
C THR A 1008 -16.39 -14.25 -24.30
N TRP A 1009 -15.96 -14.61 -25.51
CA TRP A 1009 -16.31 -15.89 -26.11
C TRP A 1009 -15.79 -17.07 -25.28
N GLY A 1010 -16.59 -18.13 -25.15
CA GLY A 1010 -16.16 -19.38 -24.52
C GLY A 1010 -15.11 -20.10 -25.39
N GLN A 1011 -14.26 -20.91 -24.76
CA GLN A 1011 -13.38 -21.81 -25.51
C GLN A 1011 -14.22 -22.90 -26.18
N ARG A 1012 -14.32 -22.86 -27.52
CA ARG A 1012 -14.99 -23.91 -28.29
C ARG A 1012 -14.20 -25.21 -28.14
N SER A 1013 -14.77 -26.21 -27.49
CA SER A 1013 -14.19 -27.56 -27.49
C SER A 1013 -14.33 -28.15 -28.89
N SER A 1014 -13.23 -28.29 -29.63
CA SER A 1014 -13.21 -29.01 -30.91
C SER A 1014 -13.31 -30.53 -30.69
N LYS A 1015 -14.43 -31.04 -30.17
CA LYS A 1015 -14.71 -32.48 -30.24
C LYS A 1015 -15.32 -32.81 -31.60
N LYS A 1016 -14.48 -32.82 -32.63
CA LYS A 1016 -14.74 -33.62 -33.82
C LYS A 1016 -14.46 -35.09 -33.46
N ARG A 1017 -15.51 -35.86 -33.14
CA ARG A 1017 -15.77 -37.25 -33.55
C ARG A 1017 -16.69 -37.97 -32.56
N GLY A 1018 -17.88 -38.24 -33.06
CA GLY A 1018 -18.87 -39.18 -32.55
C GLY A 1018 -20.07 -39.03 -33.46
N ARG A 1019 -20.11 -39.82 -34.54
CA ARG A 1019 -21.34 -39.98 -35.32
C ARG A 1019 -22.36 -40.57 -34.36
N ASP A 1020 -23.44 -39.84 -34.09
CA ASP A 1020 -24.80 -40.35 -34.11
C ASP A 1020 -25.75 -39.14 -34.24
N ASP A 1021 -26.82 -39.37 -35.00
CA ASP A 1021 -27.67 -38.38 -35.64
C ASP A 1021 -28.48 -37.52 -34.65
N GLU A 1022 -28.35 -36.19 -34.73
CA GLU A 1022 -29.45 -35.22 -34.73
C GLU A 1022 -28.91 -33.79 -34.90
N ALA A 1023 -29.44 -33.07 -35.89
CA ALA A 1023 -29.25 -31.64 -36.22
C ALA A 1023 -27.80 -31.12 -36.29
N VAL A 1024 -27.32 -30.88 -37.51
CA VAL A 1024 -26.21 -29.95 -37.78
C VAL A 1024 -26.60 -28.60 -37.19
N ALA A 1025 -26.07 -28.26 -36.01
CA ALA A 1025 -26.21 -26.93 -35.44
C ALA A 1025 -25.50 -25.95 -36.40
N GLU A 1026 -26.28 -25.22 -37.20
CA GLU A 1026 -25.80 -24.08 -37.97
C GLU A 1026 -24.97 -23.18 -37.05
N GLU A 1027 -23.72 -22.91 -37.42
CA GLU A 1027 -22.89 -21.95 -36.71
C GLU A 1027 -23.53 -20.56 -36.85
N LYS A 1028 -24.39 -20.19 -35.90
CA LYS A 1028 -24.97 -18.84 -35.85
C LYS A 1028 -23.85 -17.81 -35.83
N GLU A 1029 -23.99 -16.81 -36.69
CA GLU A 1029 -23.02 -15.72 -36.79
C GLU A 1029 -22.92 -15.02 -35.42
N PRO A 1030 -21.72 -14.62 -34.94
CA PRO A 1030 -21.57 -13.99 -33.62
C PRO A 1030 -22.48 -12.77 -33.39
N ALA A 1031 -22.80 -12.04 -34.47
CA ALA A 1031 -23.76 -10.95 -34.43
C ALA A 1031 -25.20 -11.41 -34.14
N GLU A 1032 -25.65 -12.55 -34.69
CA GLU A 1032 -26.98 -13.09 -34.42
C GLU A 1032 -27.12 -13.57 -32.98
N VAL A 1033 -26.09 -14.24 -32.45
CA VAL A 1033 -26.06 -14.66 -31.05
C VAL A 1033 -26.18 -13.44 -30.13
N LEU A 1034 -25.40 -12.39 -30.38
CA LEU A 1034 -25.45 -11.15 -29.60
C LEU A 1034 -26.77 -10.38 -29.76
N LYS A 1035 -27.41 -10.48 -30.92
CA LYS A 1035 -28.75 -9.93 -31.14
C LYS A 1035 -29.78 -10.67 -30.30
N SER A 1036 -29.74 -12.01 -30.27
CA SER A 1036 -30.59 -12.84 -29.40
C SER A 1036 -30.40 -12.51 -27.93
N ALA A 1037 -29.14 -12.38 -27.49
CA ALA A 1037 -28.81 -11.94 -26.13
C ALA A 1037 -29.32 -10.52 -25.83
N GLY A 1038 -29.38 -9.64 -26.83
CA GLY A 1038 -30.00 -8.32 -26.70
C GLY A 1038 -31.54 -8.37 -26.60
N GLU A 1039 -32.17 -9.32 -27.28
CA GLU A 1039 -33.63 -9.49 -27.28
C GLU A 1039 -34.17 -10.04 -25.96
N THR A 1040 -33.42 -10.91 -25.26
CA THR A 1040 -33.77 -11.36 -23.90
C THR A 1040 -33.82 -10.21 -22.90
N GLY A 1041 -33.01 -9.16 -23.10
CA GLY A 1041 -32.97 -7.95 -22.29
C GLY A 1041 -33.93 -6.84 -22.75
N LYS A 1042 -34.95 -7.14 -23.57
CA LYS A 1042 -35.84 -6.12 -24.17
C LYS A 1042 -36.42 -5.18 -23.12
N GLY A 1043 -36.15 -3.87 -23.29
CA GLY A 1043 -36.61 -2.83 -22.38
C GLY A 1043 -35.59 -2.41 -21.31
N LEU A 1044 -34.59 -3.24 -21.02
CA LEU A 1044 -33.43 -2.93 -20.17
C LEU A 1044 -32.18 -2.66 -21.02
N MET A 1045 -31.99 -3.44 -22.09
CA MET A 1045 -30.88 -3.29 -23.03
C MET A 1045 -31.02 -2.00 -23.87
N ARG A 1046 -29.95 -1.20 -23.91
CA ARG A 1046 -29.82 0.02 -24.71
C ARG A 1046 -29.18 -0.26 -26.06
N SER A 1047 -28.04 -0.93 -26.06
CA SER A 1047 -27.28 -1.22 -27.29
C SER A 1047 -26.31 -2.37 -27.09
N VAL A 1048 -26.05 -3.13 -28.15
CA VAL A 1048 -25.06 -4.22 -28.17
C VAL A 1048 -23.99 -3.92 -29.20
N TYR A 1049 -22.72 -4.04 -28.80
CA TYR A 1049 -21.57 -3.81 -29.65
C TYR A 1049 -20.67 -5.05 -29.71
N LEU A 1050 -20.30 -5.44 -30.92
CA LEU A 1050 -19.29 -6.47 -31.19
C LEU A 1050 -17.93 -5.79 -31.43
N LEU A 1051 -16.94 -6.10 -30.59
CA LEU A 1051 -15.60 -5.53 -30.64
C LEU A 1051 -14.60 -6.48 -31.31
N LYS A 1052 -14.68 -7.77 -31.02
CA LYS A 1052 -13.75 -8.80 -31.51
C LYS A 1052 -14.53 -10.05 -31.93
N ALA A 1053 -14.24 -10.55 -33.13
CA ALA A 1053 -14.77 -11.83 -33.58
C ALA A 1053 -14.19 -12.99 -32.74
N PRO A 1054 -14.92 -14.11 -32.61
CA PRO A 1054 -14.41 -15.29 -31.92
C PRO A 1054 -13.10 -15.76 -32.56
N ARG A 1055 -12.08 -16.01 -31.74
CA ARG A 1055 -10.85 -16.62 -32.24
C ARG A 1055 -11.15 -18.10 -32.51
N LEU A 1056 -11.14 -18.49 -33.79
CA LEU A 1056 -11.10 -19.90 -34.17
C LEU A 1056 -9.72 -20.44 -33.76
N THR A 1057 -9.67 -21.19 -32.66
CA THR A 1057 -8.48 -21.98 -32.33
C THR A 1057 -8.40 -23.12 -33.34
N THR A 1058 -7.49 -23.00 -34.31
CA THR A 1058 -7.02 -24.11 -35.15
C THR A 1058 -6.19 -25.09 -34.35
#